data_AF-A0A7R6YUU0-F1
#
_entry.id   AF-A0A7R6YUU0-F1
#
_cell.length_a   1.000
_cell.length_b   1.000
_cell.length_c   1.000
_cell.angle_alpha   90.00
_cell.angle_beta   90.00
_cell.angle_gamma   90.00
#
_symmetry.space_group_name_H-M   'P 1'
#
loop_
_entity.id
_entity.type
_entity.pdbx_description
1 polymer ?
#
loop_
_entity_poly.entity_id
_entity_poly.type
_entity_poly.pdbx_seq_one_letter_code
_entity_poly.pdbx_strand_id
1 'polypeptide(L)'
;MQLTNRFLATGGFPTLALAIILWLGGAVQAQETQIIYPGSMAVTGFSGTVIRDFEEGLPPGVDPVDKTFIDTTRATLRVFDVSRLGGRASGQLVFTPPPFEVTAGQIGQVFGITYDDGAPSGIANLYAGATSLHGVRIVTSDQDADGRPKRQRRGAAGATFMDGQFGTENGGGPGTIWKIDGTTGQVSKFADLDTNSGPGIGDLTFDNIRRQFFASDLDTGLIHRIDANGTLVDTFDHGVVGRPAHGVAPLADDGLAMDIEGAAFDSEDSDSWGYTQDERRVWSVAYHGGRLYYSVGEKAELWSVGVARDGSFAGDARWELTVKADNDHAVTDIAFDISGFMYLAQRGPVENRYDDSRFADTGTGEVFRYRRESPDDPATESIWVERPQDYAVGFPQDNRQSAGGLDLQYGYDADGNLDASACTETLVKSGDKLRDNPGLAEQLAGGGPLAVHGVQITPTALVKPANAPPFGAWFVDFDGYFGDPEADGHVGDVEVWHPCESRAGYDEQMPGGGVPPCLDRGCASIPNCRRGDRDRDCRSPVEKKVDLILKKRTRTPVCTADGVCTFVLDIINNGSVLYDGPLTVTDTYPYGAPASSTFGPTPPWTCGPNGPGKFRCDNTGIVLSPGASTPIFVKAVMPVGYRPNTVENCAEVKAVPGENDLTNNRACARQRIRHFDSGKPAMRITKMCSGALAGAAAVTCRITVVSIGTSAPTGPIWVNDAATLVAGGRPVQIQTVTPDGVEWTCGPVPASALSCQIPGAVMTPGTSRQFDVTVAGNGVFENCARGSYGPAPGDDVVHPIGRVCAQGGGASTIRVVKTGDADCRIGQPCSFEITIANDGKNAFSGPVRIGDAIGVEGPGRLEGVAITSINPPFGCAPEPANLPLSCIANLTLGAGESHVHRVTVIIPDAGRLADLQGTVGGQNCVGVLSPDTPVRGAGKMLSGDPTSVQGDRGKAYACHPFTIKNEAKKACSRGLVMNDAGRCVCPQGTTFRNGQCSSDGGKVIIAKPKERCVLLKGQIRTQDGDCICPRGTELRGNACRPIRKKPPVVEQCRLLPGQIRTKNGACVCPRGTELIRGACRRAQLECAPGSRLINGRCLPIVKRRCPVGTVGQYPDCTPIRRAPTLQINPNLLLNPNILQQPRRRPRALQ
;
A
#
# COMPACT_ATOMS: atom_id res chain seq x y z
N MET A 1 65.63 -37.13 -0.28
CA MET A 1 66.65 -37.83 0.51
C MET A 1 65.91 -38.72 1.49
N GLN A 2 66.07 -40.03 1.34
CA GLN A 2 65.76 -41.11 2.28
C GLN A 2 66.26 -40.78 3.72
N LEU A 3 65.86 -41.35 4.86
CA LEU A 3 65.27 -42.62 5.31
C LEU A 3 65.04 -42.39 6.84
N THR A 4 63.86 -42.64 7.40
CA THR A 4 63.50 -43.74 8.35
C THR A 4 64.20 -43.90 9.71
N ASN A 5 63.36 -44.40 10.64
CA ASN A 5 63.59 -45.32 11.79
C ASN A 5 63.84 -44.68 13.17
N ARG A 6 62.92 -44.84 14.14
CA ARG A 6 62.51 -46.02 14.95
C ARG A 6 63.55 -46.41 16.02
N PHE A 7 63.15 -46.38 17.31
CA PHE A 7 62.84 -47.57 18.14
C PHE A 7 62.97 -47.33 19.69
N LEU A 8 62.02 -47.95 20.44
CA LEU A 8 62.10 -48.69 21.74
C LEU A 8 62.67 -48.00 23.01
N ALA A 9 62.31 -48.29 24.26
CA ALA A 9 61.23 -49.04 24.94
C ALA A 9 61.48 -49.00 26.47
N THR A 10 60.40 -49.11 27.28
CA THR A 10 60.29 -49.74 28.64
C THR A 10 61.10 -49.16 29.81
N GLY A 11 60.60 -48.98 31.05
CA GLY A 11 59.32 -49.28 31.73
C GLY A 11 59.51 -49.22 33.28
N GLY A 12 58.43 -49.02 34.06
CA GLY A 12 58.41 -49.29 35.53
C GLY A 12 57.53 -48.36 36.39
N PHE A 13 56.37 -48.86 36.84
CA PHE A 13 55.35 -48.26 37.74
C PHE A 13 55.63 -48.56 39.25
N PRO A 14 55.04 -47.86 40.27
CA PRO A 14 53.70 -48.21 40.80
C PRO A 14 52.80 -47.11 41.48
N THR A 15 51.47 -47.37 41.41
CA THR A 15 50.35 -47.18 42.39
C THR A 15 49.71 -45.82 42.78
N LEU A 16 48.47 -45.62 42.27
CA LEU A 16 47.16 -45.15 42.82
C LEU A 16 47.06 -44.08 43.93
N ALA A 17 46.40 -42.94 43.64
CA ALA A 17 44.99 -42.60 43.98
C ALA A 17 44.68 -41.08 43.95
N LEU A 18 43.43 -40.75 43.57
CA LEU A 18 42.68 -39.47 43.71
C LEU A 18 42.93 -38.29 42.71
N ALA A 19 42.05 -38.25 41.70
CA ALA A 19 41.02 -37.23 41.41
C ALA A 19 41.38 -35.72 41.23
N ILE A 20 40.78 -35.17 40.16
CA ILE A 20 40.44 -33.76 39.84
C ILE A 20 41.54 -32.95 39.14
N ILE A 21 41.42 -32.83 37.81
CA ILE A 21 41.28 -31.55 37.06
C ILE A 21 40.58 -31.91 35.74
N LEU A 22 39.30 -31.53 35.64
CA LEU A 22 38.53 -31.47 34.41
C LEU A 22 38.87 -30.16 33.67
N TRP A 23 38.93 -30.27 32.34
CA TRP A 23 38.46 -29.29 31.33
C TRP A 23 39.29 -28.03 31.07
N LEU A 24 39.82 -27.95 29.84
CA LEU A 24 39.78 -26.77 28.94
C LEU A 24 40.35 -27.19 27.57
N GLY A 25 39.72 -28.18 26.94
CA GLY A 25 39.80 -28.40 25.50
C GLY A 25 38.55 -27.78 24.89
N GLY A 26 38.59 -26.50 24.56
CA GLY A 26 37.49 -25.84 23.87
C GLY A 26 37.29 -26.49 22.50
N ALA A 27 36.25 -27.31 22.38
CA ALA A 27 35.71 -27.69 21.09
C ALA A 27 35.32 -26.41 20.34
N VAL A 28 35.85 -26.25 19.13
CA VAL A 28 35.27 -25.33 18.16
C VAL A 28 33.90 -25.90 17.82
N GLN A 29 32.85 -25.43 18.49
CA GLN A 29 31.49 -25.72 18.03
C GLN A 29 31.33 -25.04 16.67
N ALA A 30 31.14 -25.85 15.64
CA ALA A 30 30.44 -25.41 14.46
C ALA A 30 29.08 -24.88 14.94
N GLN A 31 28.80 -23.61 14.67
CA GLN A 31 27.53 -23.00 14.98
C GLN A 31 26.51 -23.65 14.05
N GLU A 32 25.71 -24.59 14.54
CA GLU A 32 24.60 -25.19 13.78
C GLU A 32 23.61 -24.07 13.42
N THR A 33 23.53 -23.74 12.14
CA THR A 33 22.60 -22.73 11.62
C THR A 33 21.25 -23.38 11.34
N GLN A 34 20.42 -23.54 12.37
CA GLN A 34 19.01 -23.92 12.23
C GLN A 34 18.17 -22.76 11.64
N ILE A 35 17.09 -23.08 10.92
CA ILE A 35 16.21 -22.08 10.28
C ILE A 35 15.01 -21.75 11.16
N ILE A 36 14.40 -22.78 11.75
CA ILE A 36 13.24 -22.63 12.64
C ILE A 36 13.73 -22.60 14.08
N TYR A 37 13.23 -21.65 14.87
CA TYR A 37 13.47 -21.51 16.29
C TYR A 37 12.19 -21.06 17.00
N PRO A 38 12.09 -21.20 18.34
CA PRO A 38 10.90 -20.74 19.06
C PRO A 38 10.58 -19.28 18.77
N GLY A 39 9.36 -19.02 18.30
CA GLY A 39 8.88 -17.72 17.85
C GLY A 39 9.03 -17.46 16.35
N SER A 40 9.59 -18.39 15.56
CA SER A 40 9.59 -18.31 14.10
C SER A 40 8.15 -18.28 13.57
N MET A 41 7.87 -17.29 12.71
CA MET A 41 6.54 -17.07 12.13
C MET A 41 6.59 -17.43 10.64
N ALA A 42 5.93 -18.51 10.24
CA ALA A 42 5.77 -18.91 8.85
C ALA A 42 4.52 -18.24 8.26
N VAL A 43 4.63 -17.73 7.04
CA VAL A 43 3.54 -17.06 6.34
C VAL A 43 3.52 -17.54 4.90
N THR A 44 2.33 -17.84 4.37
CA THR A 44 2.14 -18.17 2.96
C THR A 44 1.59 -16.99 2.17
N GLY A 45 1.76 -17.04 0.85
CA GLY A 45 1.23 -16.02 -0.05
C GLY A 45 1.55 -16.30 -1.52
N PHE A 46 0.97 -15.49 -2.39
CA PHE A 46 1.18 -15.57 -3.82
C PHE A 46 2.60 -15.14 -4.19
N SER A 47 3.27 -15.92 -5.05
CA SER A 47 4.65 -15.65 -5.44
C SER A 47 4.81 -14.41 -6.34
N GLY A 48 3.71 -13.90 -6.91
CA GLY A 48 3.74 -12.85 -7.92
C GLY A 48 3.96 -13.42 -9.33
N THR A 49 4.04 -12.53 -10.31
CA THR A 49 4.13 -12.92 -11.73
C THR A 49 5.28 -12.26 -12.49
N VAL A 50 5.57 -12.79 -13.67
CA VAL A 50 6.63 -12.35 -14.57
C VAL A 50 6.14 -12.36 -16.01
N ILE A 51 6.59 -11.39 -16.80
CA ILE A 51 6.47 -11.44 -18.27
C ILE A 51 7.81 -11.96 -18.80
N ARG A 52 7.81 -13.17 -19.36
CA ARG A 52 9.03 -13.78 -19.92
C ARG A 52 9.52 -12.97 -21.15
N ASP A 53 10.83 -12.73 -21.21
CA ASP A 53 11.56 -12.03 -22.28
C ASP A 53 11.01 -10.64 -22.64
N PHE A 54 10.56 -9.90 -21.64
CA PHE A 54 10.13 -8.50 -21.82
C PHE A 54 11.19 -7.63 -22.52
N GLU A 55 12.48 -7.96 -22.41
CA GLU A 55 13.59 -7.27 -23.09
C GLU A 55 13.51 -7.33 -24.64
N GLU A 56 12.84 -8.34 -25.20
CA GLU A 56 12.66 -8.51 -26.65
C GLU A 56 11.48 -7.67 -27.19
N GLY A 57 10.67 -7.10 -26.29
CA GLY A 57 9.46 -6.35 -26.61
C GLY A 57 8.25 -7.24 -26.93
N LEU A 58 7.05 -6.77 -26.58
CA LEU A 58 5.82 -7.46 -26.94
C LEU A 58 5.39 -7.11 -28.37
N PRO A 59 4.97 -8.10 -29.19
CA PRO A 59 4.45 -7.82 -30.53
C PRO A 59 3.24 -6.86 -30.48
N PRO A 60 3.05 -5.99 -31.51
CA PRO A 60 1.93 -5.06 -31.54
C PRO A 60 0.57 -5.77 -31.43
N GLY A 61 -0.27 -5.31 -30.50
CA GLY A 61 -1.62 -5.85 -30.28
C GLY A 61 -1.71 -7.02 -29.30
N VAL A 62 -0.58 -7.54 -28.81
CA VAL A 62 -0.56 -8.52 -27.72
C VAL A 62 -0.82 -7.82 -26.40
N ASP A 63 -1.71 -8.38 -25.59
CA ASP A 63 -1.96 -7.92 -24.23
C ASP A 63 -0.87 -8.45 -23.28
N PRO A 64 -0.07 -7.58 -22.61
CA PRO A 64 0.87 -8.01 -21.58
C PRO A 64 0.34 -9.03 -20.57
N VAL A 65 -0.94 -8.93 -20.20
CA VAL A 65 -1.57 -9.85 -19.23
C VAL A 65 -1.69 -11.27 -19.79
N ASP A 66 -1.84 -11.43 -21.10
CA ASP A 66 -1.86 -12.74 -21.77
C ASP A 66 -0.45 -13.38 -21.84
N LYS A 67 0.59 -12.61 -21.52
CA LYS A 67 1.99 -13.05 -21.45
C LYS A 67 2.54 -13.05 -20.02
N THR A 68 1.66 -12.98 -19.03
CA THR A 68 1.97 -13.05 -17.60
C THR A 68 1.94 -14.49 -17.12
N PHE A 69 2.98 -14.89 -16.40
CA PHE A 69 3.13 -16.23 -15.82
C PHE A 69 3.48 -16.14 -14.34
N ILE A 70 3.18 -17.18 -13.56
CA ILE A 70 3.65 -17.31 -12.18
C ILE A 70 5.18 -17.16 -12.15
N ASP A 71 5.68 -16.33 -11.25
CA ASP A 71 7.12 -16.20 -11.01
C ASP A 71 7.59 -17.36 -10.12
N THR A 72 8.05 -18.43 -10.75
CA THR A 72 8.53 -19.64 -10.07
C THR A 72 9.76 -19.40 -9.20
N THR A 73 10.43 -18.25 -9.35
CA THR A 73 11.64 -17.89 -8.60
C THR A 73 11.36 -17.14 -7.31
N ARG A 74 10.12 -16.73 -7.06
CA ARG A 74 9.71 -15.99 -5.88
C ARG A 74 9.06 -16.88 -4.84
N ALA A 75 9.14 -16.43 -3.58
CA ALA A 75 8.65 -17.14 -2.41
C ALA A 75 7.11 -17.24 -2.40
N THR A 76 6.58 -18.42 -2.13
CA THR A 76 5.18 -18.62 -1.71
C THR A 76 5.08 -18.85 -0.20
N LEU A 77 6.20 -19.17 0.45
CA LEU A 77 6.30 -19.40 1.89
C LEU A 77 7.53 -18.69 2.43
N ARG A 78 7.36 -17.98 3.54
CA ARG A 78 8.43 -17.25 4.23
C ARG A 78 8.41 -17.53 5.72
N VAL A 79 9.60 -17.70 6.32
CA VAL A 79 9.76 -17.82 7.78
C VAL A 79 10.48 -16.58 8.30
N PHE A 80 9.76 -15.78 9.07
CA PHE A 80 10.20 -14.49 9.60
C PHE A 80 10.80 -14.58 11.00
N ASP A 81 11.84 -13.77 11.23
CA ASP A 81 12.32 -13.44 12.56
C ASP A 81 11.59 -12.24 13.14
N VAL A 82 10.64 -12.54 14.02
CA VAL A 82 9.86 -11.55 14.77
C VAL A 82 10.27 -11.47 16.23
N SER A 83 11.49 -11.91 16.58
CA SER A 83 12.00 -11.82 17.96
C SER A 83 12.18 -10.38 18.47
N ARG A 84 12.24 -9.41 17.55
CA ARG A 84 12.39 -7.98 17.84
C ARG A 84 11.52 -7.14 16.93
N LEU A 85 10.50 -6.52 17.50
CA LEU A 85 9.53 -5.67 16.79
C LEU A 85 9.88 -4.17 16.82
N GLY A 86 10.96 -3.79 17.51
CA GLY A 86 11.53 -2.44 17.44
C GLY A 86 10.82 -1.39 18.30
N GLY A 87 10.25 -1.80 19.43
CA GLY A 87 9.54 -0.94 20.38
C GLY A 87 8.08 -1.36 20.59
N ARG A 88 7.40 -0.67 21.51
CA ARG A 88 5.97 -0.86 21.78
C ARG A 88 5.14 -0.70 20.50
N ALA A 89 4.05 -1.46 20.41
CA ALA A 89 3.09 -1.33 19.33
C ALA A 89 2.50 0.08 19.26
N SER A 90 2.58 0.68 18.07
CA SER A 90 2.12 2.03 17.73
C SER A 90 1.57 2.10 16.29
N GLY A 91 1.30 0.94 15.67
CA GLY A 91 0.80 0.84 14.31
C GLY A 91 1.89 0.91 13.24
N GLN A 92 3.13 0.56 13.59
CA GLN A 92 4.31 0.65 12.73
C GLN A 92 4.53 -0.61 11.87
N LEU A 93 5.20 -0.41 10.74
CA LEU A 93 5.86 -1.49 10.00
C LEU A 93 7.11 -1.95 10.77
N VAL A 94 7.26 -3.26 10.89
CA VAL A 94 8.41 -3.94 11.46
C VAL A 94 9.34 -4.37 10.32
N PHE A 95 10.59 -3.96 10.42
CA PHE A 95 11.64 -4.43 9.51
C PHE A 95 12.29 -5.67 10.13
N THR A 96 11.90 -6.85 9.65
CA THR A 96 12.52 -8.10 10.05
C THR A 96 13.89 -8.27 9.38
N PRO A 97 14.78 -9.08 9.94
CA PRO A 97 15.86 -9.71 9.18
C PRO A 97 15.33 -10.38 7.89
N PRO A 98 16.19 -10.58 6.87
CA PRO A 98 15.80 -11.33 5.68
C PRO A 98 15.23 -12.70 6.08
N PRO A 99 13.99 -13.03 5.67
CA PRO A 99 13.37 -14.30 6.04
C PRO A 99 14.01 -15.46 5.28
N PHE A 100 13.80 -16.67 5.78
CA PHE A 100 13.98 -17.87 4.97
C PHE A 100 12.81 -17.98 3.98
N GLU A 101 13.08 -18.37 2.73
CA GLU A 101 12.10 -18.36 1.65
C GLU A 101 12.07 -19.70 0.92
N VAL A 102 10.86 -20.15 0.54
CA VAL A 102 10.64 -21.32 -0.33
C VAL A 102 9.80 -20.89 -1.54
N THR A 103 10.28 -21.20 -2.74
CA THR A 103 9.72 -20.63 -3.98
C THR A 103 8.56 -21.42 -4.56
N ALA A 104 7.76 -20.77 -5.41
CA ALA A 104 6.68 -21.42 -6.15
C ALA A 104 7.16 -22.53 -7.10
N GLY A 105 8.38 -22.44 -7.64
CA GLY A 105 8.97 -23.54 -8.39
C GLY A 105 9.20 -24.78 -7.51
N GLN A 106 9.53 -24.58 -6.22
CA GLN A 106 9.79 -25.69 -5.31
C GLN A 106 8.52 -26.37 -4.80
N ILE A 107 7.50 -25.60 -4.42
CA ILE A 107 6.30 -26.13 -3.73
C ILE A 107 4.95 -25.71 -4.34
N GLY A 108 4.94 -24.96 -5.44
CA GLY A 108 3.71 -24.42 -6.03
C GLY A 108 3.16 -23.21 -5.29
N GLN A 109 1.86 -22.93 -5.43
CA GLN A 109 1.15 -22.01 -4.54
C GLN A 109 0.61 -22.79 -3.35
N VAL A 110 0.92 -22.34 -2.14
CA VAL A 110 0.48 -22.99 -0.90
C VAL A 110 -0.35 -22.03 -0.04
N PHE A 111 -1.21 -22.57 0.84
CA PHE A 111 -1.97 -21.79 1.82
C PHE A 111 -1.80 -22.41 3.19
N GLY A 112 -2.55 -23.45 3.52
CA GLY A 112 -2.51 -24.11 4.84
C GLY A 112 -1.12 -24.63 5.19
N ILE A 113 -0.65 -24.30 6.39
CA ILE A 113 0.65 -24.70 6.91
C ILE A 113 0.52 -25.23 8.34
N THR A 114 1.49 -26.03 8.81
CA THR A 114 1.56 -26.43 10.23
C THR A 114 2.97 -26.85 10.63
N TYR A 115 3.31 -26.73 11.90
CA TYR A 115 4.57 -27.25 12.46
C TYR A 115 4.38 -28.62 13.13
N ASP A 116 5.39 -29.49 13.04
CA ASP A 116 5.46 -30.67 13.91
C ASP A 116 6.04 -30.35 15.31
N ASP A 117 6.08 -31.35 16.19
CA ASP A 117 6.61 -31.23 17.56
C ASP A 117 8.13 -31.04 17.64
N GLY A 118 8.84 -31.05 16.51
CA GLY A 118 10.29 -31.04 16.44
C GLY A 118 10.97 -32.27 17.02
N ALA A 119 10.25 -33.34 17.35
CA ALA A 119 10.87 -34.54 17.90
C ALA A 119 11.52 -35.40 16.78
N PRO A 120 12.74 -35.95 17.00
CA PRO A 120 13.54 -35.92 18.24
C PRO A 120 14.61 -34.81 18.28
N SER A 121 14.76 -33.99 17.23
CA SER A 121 15.83 -33.00 17.10
C SER A 121 15.67 -31.78 18.03
N GLY A 122 14.45 -31.53 18.52
CA GLY A 122 14.06 -30.29 19.19
C GLY A 122 13.79 -29.12 18.22
N ILE A 123 13.84 -29.38 16.90
CA ILE A 123 13.63 -28.38 15.85
C ILE A 123 12.45 -28.83 15.00
N ALA A 124 11.37 -28.05 15.01
CA ALA A 124 10.16 -28.34 14.24
C ALA A 124 10.42 -28.29 12.73
N ASN A 125 9.83 -29.23 11.99
CA ASN A 125 9.67 -29.10 10.56
C ASN A 125 8.37 -28.36 10.25
N LEU A 126 8.32 -27.74 9.09
CA LEU A 126 7.14 -27.03 8.58
C LEU A 126 6.54 -27.82 7.43
N TYR A 127 5.22 -27.91 7.38
CA TYR A 127 4.47 -28.60 6.35
C TYR A 127 3.55 -27.62 5.64
N ALA A 128 3.38 -27.75 4.33
CA ALA A 128 2.63 -26.79 3.51
C ALA A 128 1.79 -27.50 2.45
N GLY A 129 0.50 -27.18 2.37
CA GLY A 129 -0.46 -27.76 1.43
C GLY A 129 -0.56 -26.95 0.14
N ALA A 130 -0.43 -27.62 -1.02
CA ALA A 130 -0.67 -27.01 -2.33
C ALA A 130 -2.16 -26.64 -2.48
N THR A 131 -2.46 -25.50 -3.10
CA THR A 131 -3.85 -25.00 -3.13
C THR A 131 -4.20 -24.16 -4.36
N SER A 132 -5.50 -24.00 -4.58
CA SER A 132 -6.07 -23.05 -5.54
C SER A 132 -6.52 -21.73 -4.91
N LEU A 133 -6.33 -21.49 -3.61
CA LEU A 133 -6.76 -20.25 -2.93
C LEU A 133 -6.01 -18.98 -3.39
N HIS A 134 -4.87 -19.15 -4.05
CA HIS A 134 -4.18 -18.09 -4.82
C HIS A 134 -4.51 -18.15 -6.33
N GLY A 135 -5.69 -18.67 -6.63
CA GLY A 135 -6.30 -18.90 -7.94
C GLY A 135 -5.63 -19.95 -8.83
N VAL A 136 -6.31 -20.30 -9.93
CA VAL A 136 -5.85 -21.30 -10.90
C VAL A 136 -5.37 -20.65 -12.19
N ARG A 137 -4.20 -21.07 -12.69
CA ARG A 137 -3.68 -20.72 -14.02
C ARG A 137 -3.42 -21.94 -14.86
N ILE A 138 -3.88 -21.88 -16.11
CA ILE A 138 -3.67 -22.94 -17.11
C ILE A 138 -3.01 -22.38 -18.36
N VAL A 139 -2.31 -23.26 -19.06
CA VAL A 139 -1.61 -22.98 -20.31
C VAL A 139 -1.86 -24.09 -21.32
N THR A 140 -1.73 -23.79 -22.61
CA THR A 140 -1.67 -24.79 -23.67
C THR A 140 -0.30 -24.78 -24.35
N SER A 141 0.02 -25.84 -25.09
CA SER A 141 1.24 -25.92 -25.90
C SER A 141 1.38 -24.70 -26.82
N ASP A 142 2.62 -24.36 -27.11
CA ASP A 142 2.94 -23.23 -27.97
C ASP A 142 2.40 -23.42 -29.41
N GLN A 143 1.33 -22.69 -29.75
CA GLN A 143 0.70 -22.76 -31.08
C GLN A 143 1.36 -21.85 -32.13
N ASP A 144 2.17 -20.86 -31.74
CA ASP A 144 2.80 -19.92 -32.68
C ASP A 144 4.30 -20.19 -32.92
N ALA A 145 4.84 -21.24 -32.29
CA ALA A 145 6.23 -21.68 -32.40
C ALA A 145 7.26 -20.64 -31.89
N ASP A 146 6.85 -19.74 -30.97
CA ASP A 146 7.74 -18.83 -30.23
C ASP A 146 8.54 -19.53 -29.10
N GLY A 147 8.34 -20.84 -28.92
CA GLY A 147 8.91 -21.66 -27.87
C GLY A 147 8.19 -21.55 -26.52
N ARG A 148 7.01 -20.89 -26.43
CA ARG A 148 6.36 -20.54 -25.15
C ARG A 148 4.90 -21.02 -25.06
N PRO A 149 4.51 -21.66 -23.94
CA PRO A 149 3.13 -22.04 -23.73
C PRO A 149 2.21 -20.81 -23.70
N LYS A 150 0.95 -20.97 -24.11
CA LYS A 150 -0.03 -19.87 -24.14
C LYS A 150 -0.93 -19.93 -22.94
N ARG A 151 -0.98 -18.85 -22.15
CA ARG A 151 -1.94 -18.71 -21.04
C ARG A 151 -3.38 -18.80 -21.59
N GLN A 152 -4.22 -19.55 -20.88
CA GLN A 152 -5.64 -19.69 -21.22
C GLN A 152 -6.53 -19.17 -20.09
N ARG A 153 -7.68 -18.61 -20.46
CA ARG A 153 -8.75 -18.24 -19.52
C ARG A 153 -9.75 -19.37 -19.31
N ARG A 154 -10.05 -20.09 -20.39
CA ARG A 154 -11.04 -21.14 -20.46
C ARG A 154 -10.37 -22.47 -20.70
N GLY A 155 -11.02 -23.55 -20.26
CA GLY A 155 -10.50 -24.88 -20.52
C GLY A 155 -10.37 -25.14 -22.02
N ALA A 156 -9.30 -25.86 -22.37
CA ALA A 156 -8.94 -26.13 -23.76
C ALA A 156 -8.24 -27.48 -23.87
N ALA A 157 -8.48 -28.20 -24.96
CA ALA A 157 -7.84 -29.49 -25.20
C ALA A 157 -6.31 -29.41 -25.09
N GLY A 158 -5.72 -30.31 -24.31
CA GLY A 158 -4.28 -30.31 -24.01
C GLY A 158 -3.81 -29.17 -23.09
N ALA A 159 -4.71 -28.56 -22.33
CA ALA A 159 -4.34 -27.61 -21.28
C ALA A 159 -3.63 -28.31 -20.12
N THR A 160 -2.65 -27.65 -19.54
CA THR A 160 -1.95 -28.06 -18.32
C THR A 160 -1.96 -26.91 -17.31
N PHE A 161 -1.80 -27.23 -16.04
CA PHE A 161 -1.52 -26.19 -15.04
C PHE A 161 -0.23 -25.46 -15.40
N MET A 162 -0.21 -24.14 -15.11
CA MET A 162 0.97 -23.32 -15.31
C MET A 162 2.10 -23.73 -14.35
N ASP A 163 3.35 -23.67 -14.80
CA ASP A 163 4.51 -23.90 -13.93
C ASP A 163 4.43 -23.02 -12.67
N GLY A 164 4.72 -23.60 -11.50
CA GLY A 164 4.57 -22.92 -10.21
C GLY A 164 3.16 -22.90 -9.61
N GLN A 165 2.17 -23.52 -10.26
CA GLN A 165 0.84 -23.72 -9.67
C GLN A 165 0.87 -24.72 -8.52
N PHE A 166 1.47 -25.91 -8.72
CA PHE A 166 1.44 -27.02 -7.76
C PHE A 166 2.81 -27.70 -7.52
N GLY A 167 3.92 -27.02 -7.86
CA GLY A 167 5.27 -27.54 -7.60
C GLY A 167 5.61 -28.80 -8.41
N THR A 168 5.09 -28.89 -9.64
CA THR A 168 5.25 -30.05 -10.54
C THR A 168 6.70 -30.37 -10.86
N GLU A 169 7.61 -29.38 -10.83
CA GLU A 169 9.05 -29.57 -11.01
C GLU A 169 9.66 -30.54 -9.99
N ASN A 170 9.10 -30.58 -8.78
CA ASN A 170 9.50 -31.50 -7.71
C ASN A 170 8.54 -32.69 -7.55
N GLY A 171 7.71 -32.96 -8.57
CA GLY A 171 6.76 -34.07 -8.58
C GLY A 171 5.51 -33.82 -7.73
N GLY A 172 5.17 -32.55 -7.47
CA GLY A 172 3.93 -32.17 -6.80
C GLY A 172 2.71 -32.11 -7.74
N GLY A 173 1.53 -32.04 -7.13
CA GLY A 173 0.22 -31.87 -7.74
C GLY A 173 -0.75 -31.17 -6.78
N PRO A 174 -2.03 -31.02 -7.16
CA PRO A 174 -3.01 -30.26 -6.37
C PRO A 174 -3.19 -30.75 -4.93
N GLY A 175 -3.11 -32.08 -4.71
CA GLY A 175 -3.22 -32.69 -3.39
C GLY A 175 -1.90 -32.85 -2.63
N THR A 176 -0.80 -32.24 -3.09
CA THR A 176 0.51 -32.44 -2.47
C THR A 176 0.68 -31.64 -1.18
N ILE A 177 1.21 -32.30 -0.16
CA ILE A 177 1.71 -31.68 1.07
C ILE A 177 3.24 -31.77 1.06
N TRP A 178 3.88 -30.63 1.25
CA TRP A 178 5.34 -30.50 1.29
C TRP A 178 5.85 -30.49 2.72
N LYS A 179 7.07 -30.99 2.92
CA LYS A 179 7.84 -30.88 4.17
C LYS A 179 9.09 -30.03 3.94
N ILE A 180 9.29 -29.07 4.81
CA ILE A 180 10.46 -28.21 4.90
C ILE A 180 11.20 -28.59 6.19
N ASP A 181 12.42 -29.11 6.03
CA ASP A 181 13.27 -29.47 7.17
C ASP A 181 13.68 -28.23 7.97
N GLY A 182 13.38 -28.18 9.27
CA GLY A 182 13.59 -26.96 10.07
C GLY A 182 15.05 -26.65 10.42
N THR A 183 15.94 -27.62 10.19
CA THR A 183 17.39 -27.43 10.42
C THR A 183 18.08 -26.92 9.16
N THR A 184 17.78 -27.55 8.02
CA THR A 184 18.49 -27.36 6.74
C THR A 184 17.72 -26.54 5.72
N GLY A 185 16.39 -26.48 5.84
CA GLY A 185 15.50 -25.82 4.89
C GLY A 185 15.24 -26.68 3.66
N GLN A 186 15.64 -27.94 3.68
CA GLN A 186 15.45 -28.84 2.56
C GLN A 186 13.95 -29.10 2.35
N VAL A 187 13.50 -28.85 1.12
CA VAL A 187 12.13 -29.16 0.67
C VAL A 187 12.07 -30.60 0.19
N SER A 188 11.03 -31.31 0.62
CA SER A 188 10.71 -32.66 0.17
C SER A 188 9.20 -32.86 0.13
N LYS A 189 8.75 -33.79 -0.70
CA LYS A 189 7.35 -34.20 -0.73
C LYS A 189 7.03 -35.05 0.50
N PHE A 190 5.95 -34.73 1.21
CA PHE A 190 5.51 -35.45 2.40
C PHE A 190 4.40 -36.45 2.09
N ALA A 191 3.27 -35.96 1.54
CA ALA A 191 2.10 -36.77 1.22
C ALA A 191 1.40 -36.26 -0.05
N ASP A 192 0.54 -37.09 -0.64
CA ASP A 192 -0.39 -36.71 -1.71
C ASP A 192 -1.80 -37.16 -1.38
N LEU A 193 -2.77 -36.29 -1.63
CA LEU A 193 -4.19 -36.64 -1.73
C LEU A 193 -4.51 -36.97 -3.19
N ASP A 194 -4.32 -38.23 -3.58
CA ASP A 194 -4.33 -38.70 -4.98
C ASP A 194 -5.62 -38.38 -5.77
N THR A 195 -6.72 -38.04 -5.10
CA THR A 195 -8.02 -37.72 -5.73
C THR A 195 -8.21 -36.23 -6.01
N ASN A 196 -7.34 -35.35 -5.50
CA ASN A 196 -7.52 -33.91 -5.66
C ASN A 196 -7.18 -33.46 -7.09
N SER A 197 -8.20 -33.01 -7.80
CA SER A 197 -8.18 -32.59 -9.20
C SER A 197 -7.69 -31.16 -9.41
N GLY A 198 -7.65 -30.32 -8.37
CA GLY A 198 -7.30 -28.91 -8.52
C GLY A 198 -7.62 -27.98 -7.35
N PRO A 199 -8.74 -28.12 -6.61
CA PRO A 199 -9.06 -27.25 -5.47
C PRO A 199 -7.96 -27.16 -4.43
N GLY A 200 -7.27 -28.29 -4.19
CA GLY A 200 -6.14 -28.42 -3.29
C GLY A 200 -6.50 -28.50 -1.81
N ILE A 201 -5.49 -28.32 -0.97
CA ILE A 201 -5.57 -28.39 0.49
C ILE A 201 -6.10 -27.05 1.04
N GLY A 202 -7.05 -27.12 1.97
CA GLY A 202 -7.55 -25.95 2.68
C GLY A 202 -6.62 -25.56 3.83
N ASP A 203 -6.35 -26.53 4.69
CA ASP A 203 -5.66 -26.33 5.97
C ASP A 203 -5.02 -27.64 6.48
N LEU A 204 -4.06 -27.52 7.41
CA LEU A 204 -3.26 -28.60 7.96
C LEU A 204 -3.13 -28.45 9.47
N THR A 205 -3.17 -29.55 10.22
CA THR A 205 -2.87 -29.53 11.65
C THR A 205 -2.14 -30.78 12.10
N PHE A 206 -1.39 -30.67 13.20
CA PHE A 206 -0.57 -31.73 13.75
C PHE A 206 -1.06 -32.15 15.15
N ASP A 207 -1.29 -33.45 15.32
CA ASP A 207 -1.54 -34.08 16.63
C ASP A 207 -0.21 -34.54 17.21
N ASN A 208 0.29 -33.78 18.18
CA ASN A 208 1.56 -34.04 18.85
C ASN A 208 1.55 -35.27 19.77
N ILE A 209 0.40 -35.78 20.19
CA ILE A 209 0.30 -36.94 21.07
C ILE A 209 0.47 -38.23 20.27
N ARG A 210 -0.22 -38.35 19.13
CA ARG A 210 -0.09 -39.53 18.26
C ARG A 210 0.90 -39.33 17.11
N ARG A 211 1.42 -38.11 16.94
CA ARG A 211 2.38 -37.71 15.91
C ARG A 211 1.84 -38.03 14.51
N GLN A 212 0.72 -37.40 14.18
CA GLN A 212 -0.01 -37.57 12.93
C GLN A 212 -0.54 -36.23 12.45
N PHE A 213 -0.89 -36.13 11.17
CA PHE A 213 -1.40 -34.92 10.55
C PHE A 213 -2.84 -35.12 10.10
N PHE A 214 -3.57 -34.00 10.08
CA PHE A 214 -4.89 -33.92 9.47
C PHE A 214 -4.88 -32.83 8.39
N ALA A 215 -5.51 -33.11 7.24
CA ALA A 215 -5.58 -32.18 6.12
C ALA A 215 -7.02 -32.06 5.61
N SER A 216 -7.51 -30.84 5.40
CA SER A 216 -8.78 -30.60 4.74
C SER A 216 -8.62 -30.63 3.21
N ASP A 217 -9.48 -31.40 2.54
CA ASP A 217 -9.52 -31.51 1.08
C ASP A 217 -10.67 -30.66 0.53
N LEU A 218 -10.35 -29.57 -0.18
CA LEU A 218 -11.35 -28.67 -0.76
C LEU A 218 -12.08 -29.30 -1.96
N ASP A 219 -11.52 -30.35 -2.55
CA ASP A 219 -12.09 -31.07 -3.69
C ASP A 219 -13.20 -32.00 -3.23
N THR A 220 -12.92 -32.84 -2.24
CA THR A 220 -13.87 -33.86 -1.78
C THR A 220 -14.57 -33.54 -0.46
N GLY A 221 -14.21 -32.43 0.22
CA GLY A 221 -14.71 -32.08 1.56
C GLY A 221 -14.31 -33.05 2.67
N LEU A 222 -13.38 -33.97 2.40
CA LEU A 222 -12.90 -34.93 3.37
C LEU A 222 -11.82 -34.32 4.26
N ILE A 223 -11.69 -34.88 5.46
CA ILE A 223 -10.52 -34.68 6.32
C ILE A 223 -9.67 -35.94 6.22
N HIS A 224 -8.44 -35.80 5.74
CA HIS A 224 -7.48 -36.90 5.62
C HIS A 224 -6.63 -37.03 6.87
N ARG A 225 -6.49 -38.25 7.37
CA ARG A 225 -5.55 -38.60 8.45
C ARG A 225 -4.28 -39.17 7.84
N ILE A 226 -3.14 -38.59 8.19
CA ILE A 226 -1.83 -38.90 7.61
C ILE A 226 -0.86 -39.26 8.75
N ASP A 227 -0.09 -40.35 8.63
CA ASP A 227 0.90 -40.72 9.64
C ASP A 227 2.18 -39.85 9.58
N ALA A 228 3.08 -40.01 10.55
CA ALA A 228 4.34 -39.27 10.61
C ALA A 228 5.28 -39.47 9.40
N ASN A 229 5.04 -40.50 8.58
CA ASN A 229 5.82 -40.79 7.38
C ASN A 229 5.17 -40.25 6.10
N GLY A 230 4.00 -39.62 6.20
CA GLY A 230 3.25 -39.10 5.06
C GLY A 230 2.31 -40.12 4.40
N THR A 231 2.04 -41.25 5.06
CA THR A 231 1.12 -42.26 4.55
C THR A 231 -0.31 -41.90 4.91
N LEU A 232 -1.21 -41.91 3.92
CA LEU A 232 -2.65 -41.78 4.15
C LEU A 232 -3.18 -43.01 4.90
N VAL A 233 -3.83 -42.78 6.04
CA VAL A 233 -4.31 -43.85 6.94
C VAL A 233 -5.81 -44.04 6.83
N ASP A 234 -6.57 -42.96 6.95
CA ASP A 234 -8.04 -42.98 6.99
C ASP A 234 -8.61 -41.59 6.62
N THR A 235 -9.91 -41.48 6.44
CA THR A 235 -10.62 -40.22 6.15
C THR A 235 -11.85 -40.04 7.02
N PHE A 236 -12.24 -38.78 7.24
CA PHE A 236 -13.50 -38.41 7.88
C PHE A 236 -14.34 -37.56 6.92
N ASP A 237 -15.61 -37.93 6.75
CA ASP A 237 -16.56 -37.23 5.88
C ASP A 237 -17.60 -36.49 6.71
N HIS A 238 -17.48 -35.16 6.80
CA HIS A 238 -18.48 -34.35 7.48
C HIS A 238 -19.86 -34.49 6.85
N GLY A 239 -19.94 -34.52 5.52
CA GLY A 239 -21.19 -34.59 4.78
C GLY A 239 -22.00 -35.86 5.11
N VAL A 240 -21.33 -37.00 5.27
CA VAL A 240 -21.97 -38.29 5.53
C VAL A 240 -22.07 -38.62 7.02
N VAL A 241 -21.07 -38.26 7.83
CA VAL A 241 -20.99 -38.63 9.26
C VAL A 241 -21.33 -37.46 10.18
N GLY A 242 -20.80 -36.28 9.90
CA GLY A 242 -20.98 -35.08 10.72
C GLY A 242 -22.43 -34.57 10.71
N ARG A 243 -22.99 -34.30 9.52
CA ARG A 243 -24.34 -33.74 9.38
C ARG A 243 -25.41 -34.56 10.12
N PRO A 244 -25.48 -35.91 9.99
CA PRO A 244 -26.46 -36.70 10.73
C PRO A 244 -26.30 -36.63 12.25
N ALA A 245 -25.09 -36.38 12.76
CA ALA A 245 -24.84 -36.26 14.20
C ALA A 245 -25.56 -35.04 14.82
N HIS A 246 -25.93 -34.05 14.01
CA HIS A 246 -26.75 -32.89 14.42
C HIS A 246 -28.17 -32.92 13.80
N GLY A 247 -28.65 -34.10 13.39
CA GLY A 247 -30.01 -34.25 12.85
C GLY A 247 -30.22 -33.64 11.46
N VAL A 248 -29.14 -33.29 10.76
CA VAL A 248 -29.17 -32.77 9.38
C VAL A 248 -29.00 -33.94 8.40
N ALA A 249 -29.70 -33.90 7.26
CA ALA A 249 -29.61 -34.96 6.26
C ALA A 249 -28.16 -35.12 5.74
N PRO A 250 -27.69 -36.38 5.56
CA PRO A 250 -26.36 -36.62 5.00
C PRO A 250 -26.28 -36.08 3.56
N LEU A 251 -25.12 -35.55 3.21
CA LEU A 251 -24.78 -35.02 1.90
C LEU A 251 -23.47 -35.68 1.44
N ALA A 252 -23.57 -36.61 0.49
CA ALA A 252 -22.41 -37.20 -0.14
C ALA A 252 -21.80 -36.24 -1.17
N ASP A 253 -20.51 -36.43 -1.45
CA ASP A 253 -19.81 -35.72 -2.51
C ASP A 253 -20.53 -35.87 -3.86
N ASP A 254 -20.60 -34.78 -4.63
CA ASP A 254 -21.19 -34.81 -5.96
C ASP A 254 -20.22 -35.32 -7.03
N GLY A 255 -18.95 -35.52 -6.68
CA GLY A 255 -17.91 -36.05 -7.55
C GLY A 255 -17.51 -35.11 -8.68
N LEU A 256 -17.79 -33.81 -8.54
CA LEU A 256 -17.32 -32.80 -9.48
C LEU A 256 -15.81 -32.69 -9.39
N ALA A 257 -15.12 -32.90 -10.52
CA ALA A 257 -13.68 -32.73 -10.63
C ALA A 257 -13.36 -31.54 -11.56
N MET A 258 -12.24 -30.86 -11.30
CA MET A 258 -11.74 -29.80 -12.16
C MET A 258 -11.33 -30.35 -13.53
N ASP A 259 -12.04 -29.95 -14.59
CA ASP A 259 -11.73 -30.33 -15.97
C ASP A 259 -11.12 -29.16 -16.75
N ILE A 260 -9.81 -28.96 -16.62
CA ILE A 260 -9.08 -27.87 -17.28
C ILE A 260 -9.02 -28.00 -18.82
N GLU A 261 -9.38 -29.15 -19.38
CA GLU A 261 -9.48 -29.33 -20.84
C GLU A 261 -10.90 -29.03 -21.36
N GLY A 262 -11.90 -29.12 -20.49
CA GLY A 262 -13.31 -28.93 -20.79
C GLY A 262 -13.70 -27.47 -20.98
N ALA A 263 -14.61 -27.22 -21.93
CA ALA A 263 -15.08 -25.86 -22.23
C ALA A 263 -15.88 -25.18 -21.09
N ALA A 264 -16.28 -25.95 -20.06
CA ALA A 264 -16.97 -25.44 -18.89
C ALA A 264 -16.03 -24.75 -17.89
N PHE A 265 -14.74 -25.12 -17.89
CA PHE A 265 -13.75 -24.54 -16.99
C PHE A 265 -13.46 -23.07 -17.33
N ASP A 266 -13.41 -22.23 -16.29
CA ASP A 266 -12.98 -20.84 -16.36
C ASP A 266 -12.11 -20.49 -15.16
N SER A 267 -10.87 -20.08 -15.47
CA SER A 267 -9.92 -19.64 -14.46
C SER A 267 -10.44 -18.47 -13.60
N GLU A 268 -11.35 -17.61 -14.10
CA GLU A 268 -11.89 -16.48 -13.33
C GLU A 268 -13.17 -16.82 -12.54
N ASP A 269 -13.68 -18.06 -12.64
CA ASP A 269 -14.93 -18.52 -12.04
C ASP A 269 -14.66 -19.73 -11.13
N SER A 270 -14.60 -19.51 -9.82
CA SER A 270 -14.28 -20.53 -8.82
C SER A 270 -15.31 -21.66 -8.75
N ASP A 271 -16.56 -21.43 -9.18
CA ASP A 271 -17.58 -22.48 -9.29
C ASP A 271 -17.19 -23.56 -10.31
N SER A 272 -16.30 -23.24 -11.26
CA SER A 272 -15.80 -24.18 -12.25
C SER A 272 -14.58 -24.98 -11.81
N TRP A 273 -14.07 -24.74 -10.59
CA TRP A 273 -12.82 -25.32 -10.10
C TRP A 273 -13.00 -26.69 -9.42
N GLY A 274 -14.21 -27.23 -9.37
CA GLY A 274 -14.45 -28.55 -8.77
C GLY A 274 -14.39 -28.54 -7.24
N TYR A 275 -14.61 -27.41 -6.57
CA TYR A 275 -14.84 -27.42 -5.14
C TYR A 275 -16.10 -28.23 -4.80
N THR A 276 -16.05 -29.09 -3.78
CA THR A 276 -17.26 -29.77 -3.30
C THR A 276 -18.31 -28.79 -2.79
N GLN A 277 -19.53 -29.28 -2.57
CA GLN A 277 -20.68 -28.49 -2.09
C GLN A 277 -20.36 -27.74 -0.79
N ASP A 278 -20.78 -26.48 -0.71
CA ASP A 278 -20.47 -25.59 0.42
C ASP A 278 -20.83 -26.20 1.78
N GLU A 279 -21.97 -26.87 1.88
CA GLU A 279 -22.47 -27.39 3.16
C GLU A 279 -21.73 -28.63 3.67
N ARG A 280 -20.73 -29.13 2.92
CA ARG A 280 -19.80 -30.17 3.36
C ARG A 280 -18.33 -29.82 3.18
N ARG A 281 -18.02 -28.67 2.58
CA ARG A 281 -16.66 -28.23 2.31
C ARG A 281 -15.98 -27.85 3.62
N VAL A 282 -14.98 -28.64 4.01
CA VAL A 282 -14.17 -28.37 5.19
C VAL A 282 -13.07 -27.37 4.82
N TRP A 283 -13.06 -26.20 5.48
CA TRP A 283 -12.10 -25.15 5.19
C TRP A 283 -10.86 -25.24 6.09
N SER A 284 -11.06 -25.31 7.40
CA SER A 284 -9.98 -25.40 8.40
C SER A 284 -10.05 -26.62 9.29
N VAL A 285 -8.91 -26.98 9.88
CA VAL A 285 -8.73 -28.07 10.84
C VAL A 285 -7.75 -27.67 11.95
N ALA A 286 -8.08 -27.95 13.21
CA ALA A 286 -7.18 -27.72 14.34
C ALA A 286 -7.30 -28.82 15.39
N TYR A 287 -6.18 -29.46 15.73
CA TYR A 287 -6.13 -30.43 16.82
C TYR A 287 -5.98 -29.72 18.17
N HIS A 288 -6.91 -29.98 19.10
CA HIS A 288 -6.83 -29.45 20.47
C HIS A 288 -7.49 -30.40 21.46
N GLY A 289 -6.83 -30.67 22.60
CA GLY A 289 -7.45 -31.38 23.73
C GLY A 289 -7.98 -32.77 23.39
N GLY A 290 -7.32 -33.48 22.47
CA GLY A 290 -7.76 -34.81 22.02
C GLY A 290 -8.96 -34.81 21.07
N ARG A 291 -9.33 -33.65 20.52
CA ARG A 291 -10.34 -33.52 19.47
C ARG A 291 -9.76 -32.79 18.27
N LEU A 292 -10.28 -33.12 17.10
CA LEU A 292 -10.06 -32.36 15.88
C LEU A 292 -11.24 -31.42 15.67
N TYR A 293 -11.00 -30.12 15.77
CA TYR A 293 -11.94 -29.06 15.42
C TYR A 293 -11.81 -28.75 13.93
N TYR A 294 -12.92 -28.42 13.29
CA TYR A 294 -12.94 -28.08 11.88
C TYR A 294 -14.11 -27.16 11.54
N SER A 295 -13.96 -26.35 10.50
CA SER A 295 -15.01 -25.46 9.99
C SER A 295 -15.63 -26.03 8.71
N VAL A 296 -16.91 -25.74 8.49
CA VAL A 296 -17.66 -26.17 7.31
C VAL A 296 -18.44 -25.00 6.71
N GLY A 297 -18.30 -24.86 5.38
CA GLY A 297 -19.06 -23.92 4.55
C GLY A 297 -18.78 -22.44 4.82
N GLU A 298 -19.35 -21.58 3.96
CA GLU A 298 -19.21 -20.13 4.06
C GLU A 298 -19.95 -19.53 5.25
N LYS A 299 -20.90 -20.24 5.86
CA LYS A 299 -21.54 -19.81 7.12
C LYS A 299 -20.72 -20.08 8.37
N ALA A 300 -19.53 -20.68 8.21
CA ALA A 300 -18.63 -21.02 9.29
C ALA A 300 -19.33 -21.79 10.43
N GLU A 301 -19.85 -22.96 10.11
CA GLU A 301 -20.23 -23.91 11.15
C GLU A 301 -18.97 -24.58 11.70
N LEU A 302 -18.80 -24.54 13.01
CA LEU A 302 -17.70 -25.16 13.71
C LEU A 302 -18.15 -26.47 14.34
N TRP A 303 -17.32 -27.48 14.13
CA TRP A 303 -17.57 -28.84 14.54
C TRP A 303 -16.33 -29.44 15.19
N SER A 304 -16.51 -30.55 15.89
CA SER A 304 -15.38 -31.35 16.34
C SER A 304 -15.67 -32.84 16.34
N VAL A 305 -14.62 -33.64 16.17
CA VAL A 305 -14.65 -35.10 16.31
C VAL A 305 -13.49 -35.54 17.21
N GLY A 306 -13.74 -36.49 18.11
CA GLY A 306 -12.72 -37.00 19.01
C GLY A 306 -11.63 -37.78 18.29
N VAL A 307 -10.40 -37.72 18.81
CA VAL A 307 -9.26 -38.50 18.34
C VAL A 307 -8.95 -39.59 19.38
N ALA A 308 -9.20 -40.84 19.02
CA ALA A 308 -9.03 -42.00 19.87
C ALA A 308 -7.56 -42.22 20.27
N ARG A 309 -7.32 -43.18 21.17
CA ARG A 309 -5.96 -43.49 21.66
C ARG A 309 -5.04 -44.01 20.57
N ASP A 310 -5.58 -44.70 19.58
CA ASP A 310 -4.87 -45.18 18.39
C ASP A 310 -4.79 -44.13 17.27
N GLY A 311 -5.28 -42.91 17.53
CA GLY A 311 -5.33 -41.79 16.61
C GLY A 311 -6.50 -41.80 15.62
N SER A 312 -7.38 -42.81 15.64
CA SER A 312 -8.57 -42.88 14.78
C SER A 312 -9.66 -41.89 15.20
N PHE A 313 -10.62 -41.60 14.31
CA PHE A 313 -11.78 -40.77 14.63
C PHE A 313 -12.74 -41.52 15.57
N ALA A 314 -13.14 -40.90 16.68
CA ALA A 314 -13.88 -41.57 17.77
C ALA A 314 -15.39 -41.73 17.53
N GLY A 315 -15.90 -41.36 16.34
CA GLY A 315 -17.31 -41.52 15.96
C GLY A 315 -18.29 -40.65 16.76
N ASP A 316 -17.79 -39.61 17.42
CA ASP A 316 -18.53 -38.68 18.29
C ASP A 316 -18.50 -37.25 17.73
N ALA A 317 -18.63 -37.13 16.41
CA ALA A 317 -18.73 -35.86 15.72
C ALA A 317 -19.89 -35.05 16.31
N ARG A 318 -19.67 -33.77 16.56
CA ARG A 318 -20.69 -32.87 17.09
C ARG A 318 -20.49 -31.45 16.60
N TRP A 319 -21.60 -30.75 16.50
CA TRP A 319 -21.63 -29.31 16.28
C TRP A 319 -21.13 -28.60 17.55
N GLU A 320 -20.24 -27.62 17.38
CA GLU A 320 -19.69 -26.81 18.46
C GLU A 320 -20.39 -25.46 18.50
N LEU A 321 -20.42 -24.73 17.38
CA LEU A 321 -21.13 -23.46 17.24
C LEU A 321 -21.32 -23.08 15.76
N THR A 322 -22.18 -22.10 15.49
CA THR A 322 -22.21 -21.39 14.21
C THR A 322 -21.74 -19.98 14.46
N VAL A 323 -20.73 -19.52 13.72
CA VAL A 323 -20.13 -18.20 13.95
C VAL A 323 -21.17 -17.10 13.77
N LYS A 324 -21.23 -16.18 14.73
CA LYS A 324 -22.09 -14.99 14.67
C LYS A 324 -21.27 -13.81 14.18
N ALA A 325 -21.12 -13.72 12.86
CA ALA A 325 -20.40 -12.67 12.15
C ALA A 325 -21.37 -11.67 11.49
N ASP A 326 -20.86 -10.53 11.04
CA ASP A 326 -21.66 -9.62 10.20
C ASP A 326 -21.78 -10.13 8.77
N ASN A 327 -20.81 -10.94 8.32
CA ASN A 327 -20.80 -11.58 7.01
C ASN A 327 -20.62 -13.10 7.16
N ASP A 328 -21.39 -13.84 6.36
CA ASP A 328 -21.22 -15.28 6.20
C ASP A 328 -19.99 -15.53 5.30
N HIS A 329 -18.82 -15.71 5.92
CA HIS A 329 -17.56 -16.06 5.26
C HIS A 329 -16.94 -17.31 5.87
N ALA A 330 -16.21 -18.06 5.03
CA ALA A 330 -15.52 -19.26 5.44
C ALA A 330 -14.46 -18.97 6.51
N VAL A 331 -14.42 -19.79 7.56
CA VAL A 331 -13.33 -19.79 8.54
C VAL A 331 -12.22 -20.68 8.02
N THR A 332 -11.14 -20.06 7.56
CA THR A 332 -10.02 -20.77 6.91
C THR A 332 -8.90 -21.13 7.87
N ASP A 333 -9.00 -20.74 9.15
CA ASP A 333 -8.02 -21.09 10.16
C ASP A 333 -8.59 -21.01 11.60
N ILE A 334 -8.09 -21.87 12.50
CA ILE A 334 -8.52 -22.06 13.89
C ILE A 334 -7.28 -22.24 14.79
N ALA A 335 -7.14 -21.41 15.82
CA ALA A 335 -6.12 -21.59 16.86
C ALA A 335 -6.72 -21.59 18.27
N PHE A 336 -5.96 -22.14 19.23
CA PHE A 336 -6.37 -22.19 20.63
C PHE A 336 -5.25 -21.74 21.56
N ASP A 337 -5.60 -20.91 22.56
CA ASP A 337 -4.62 -20.49 23.57
C ASP A 337 -4.54 -21.46 24.76
N ILE A 338 -3.52 -21.26 25.60
CA ILE A 338 -3.30 -22.07 26.80
C ILE A 338 -4.40 -21.91 27.86
N SER A 339 -5.28 -20.92 27.71
CA SER A 339 -6.42 -20.67 28.60
C SER A 339 -7.71 -21.31 28.06
N GLY A 340 -7.67 -21.94 26.88
CA GLY A 340 -8.80 -22.59 26.23
C GLY A 340 -9.72 -21.64 25.46
N PHE A 341 -9.27 -20.42 25.12
CA PHE A 341 -9.96 -19.60 24.13
C PHE A 341 -9.72 -20.14 22.73
N MET A 342 -10.76 -20.07 21.89
CA MET A 342 -10.70 -20.44 20.48
C MET A 342 -10.69 -19.17 19.63
N TYR A 343 -9.79 -19.13 18.65
CA TYR A 343 -9.58 -18.00 17.74
C TYR A 343 -9.89 -18.45 16.32
N LEU A 344 -10.62 -17.63 15.56
CA LEU A 344 -11.08 -17.97 14.21
C LEU A 344 -10.76 -16.83 13.23
N ALA A 345 -10.18 -17.15 12.07
CA ALA A 345 -9.98 -16.21 10.98
C ALA A 345 -10.93 -16.51 9.83
N GLN A 346 -11.67 -15.50 9.38
CA GLN A 346 -12.43 -15.59 8.14
C GLN A 346 -11.60 -15.12 6.95
N ARG A 347 -11.75 -15.82 5.82
CA ARG A 347 -11.32 -15.32 4.51
C ARG A 347 -12.56 -14.91 3.71
N GLY A 348 -12.49 -13.76 3.05
CA GLY A 348 -13.53 -13.35 2.11
C GLY A 348 -13.66 -14.32 0.93
N PRO A 349 -14.71 -14.16 0.09
CA PRO A 349 -14.97 -15.06 -1.03
C PRO A 349 -13.78 -15.20 -1.97
N VAL A 350 -13.54 -16.42 -2.48
CA VAL A 350 -12.45 -16.70 -3.42
C VAL A 350 -12.71 -16.00 -4.75
N GLU A 351 -11.74 -15.23 -5.23
CA GLU A 351 -11.72 -14.60 -6.54
C GLU A 351 -10.50 -15.08 -7.35
N ASN A 352 -10.51 -14.81 -8.66
CA ASN A 352 -9.30 -14.94 -9.47
C ASN A 352 -9.33 -13.98 -10.65
N ARG A 353 -8.91 -12.72 -10.42
CA ARG A 353 -8.82 -11.76 -11.53
C ARG A 353 -7.74 -12.21 -12.49
N TYR A 354 -8.01 -12.17 -13.80
CA TYR A 354 -7.01 -12.58 -14.79
C TYR A 354 -5.72 -11.76 -14.78
N ASP A 355 -5.71 -10.53 -14.25
CA ASP A 355 -4.48 -9.75 -14.07
C ASP A 355 -3.76 -10.03 -12.74
N ASP A 356 -4.18 -11.06 -12.01
CA ASP A 356 -3.65 -11.49 -10.72
C ASP A 356 -3.77 -10.43 -9.61
N SER A 357 -4.63 -9.42 -9.80
CA SER A 357 -4.79 -8.33 -8.83
C SER A 357 -5.52 -8.74 -7.55
N ARG A 358 -6.40 -9.75 -7.62
CA ARG A 358 -7.18 -10.23 -6.46
C ARG A 358 -7.42 -11.74 -6.46
N PHE A 359 -7.32 -12.33 -5.27
CA PHE A 359 -7.63 -13.73 -4.95
C PHE A 359 -8.71 -13.91 -3.90
N ALA A 360 -9.01 -12.85 -3.14
CA ALA A 360 -10.14 -12.79 -2.22
C ALA A 360 -10.55 -11.33 -2.03
N ASP A 361 -11.77 -11.09 -1.55
CA ASP A 361 -12.18 -9.78 -1.01
C ASP A 361 -11.92 -9.76 0.49
N THR A 362 -10.68 -9.42 0.89
CA THR A 362 -10.31 -9.48 2.32
C THR A 362 -10.94 -8.39 3.16
N GLY A 363 -11.50 -7.33 2.54
CA GLY A 363 -12.10 -6.17 3.22
C GLY A 363 -13.38 -6.42 3.99
N THR A 364 -13.85 -7.67 4.02
CA THR A 364 -15.01 -8.12 4.80
C THR A 364 -14.67 -9.23 5.80
N GLY A 365 -13.42 -9.71 5.83
CA GLY A 365 -12.97 -10.80 6.70
C GLY A 365 -12.76 -10.36 8.15
N GLU A 366 -13.29 -11.14 9.09
CA GLU A 366 -13.26 -10.87 10.53
C GLU A 366 -12.38 -11.88 11.30
N VAL A 367 -11.96 -11.50 12.51
CA VAL A 367 -11.19 -12.37 13.40
C VAL A 367 -11.84 -12.41 14.78
N PHE A 368 -12.22 -13.61 15.21
CA PHE A 368 -13.02 -13.82 16.42
C PHE A 368 -12.24 -14.46 17.54
N ARG A 369 -12.66 -14.21 18.78
CA ARG A 369 -12.30 -14.99 19.96
C ARG A 369 -13.54 -15.46 20.71
N TYR A 370 -13.60 -16.76 20.94
CA TYR A 370 -14.61 -17.46 21.73
C TYR A 370 -14.02 -17.98 23.03
N ARG A 371 -14.84 -17.96 24.08
CA ARG A 371 -14.58 -18.64 25.35
C ARG A 371 -15.67 -19.63 25.63
N ARG A 372 -15.36 -20.64 26.44
CA ARG A 372 -16.40 -21.53 26.98
C ARG A 372 -17.33 -20.78 27.93
N GLU A 373 -18.57 -21.24 27.99
CA GLU A 373 -19.53 -20.79 28.99
C GLU A 373 -19.08 -21.23 30.39
N SER A 374 -19.32 -20.39 31.40
CA SER A 374 -18.90 -20.67 32.77
C SER A 374 -19.84 -19.96 33.76
N PRO A 375 -20.72 -20.70 34.47
CA PRO A 375 -21.00 -22.12 34.27
C PRO A 375 -21.60 -22.39 32.88
N ASP A 376 -21.48 -23.64 32.42
CA ASP A 376 -22.18 -24.13 31.23
C ASP A 376 -23.71 -23.99 31.45
N ASP A 377 -24.41 -23.29 30.55
CA ASP A 377 -25.86 -23.11 30.66
C ASP A 377 -26.56 -24.27 29.96
N PRO A 378 -27.28 -25.17 30.67
CA PRO A 378 -27.96 -26.28 30.02
C PRO A 378 -29.11 -25.85 29.08
N ALA A 379 -29.46 -24.55 29.04
CA ALA A 379 -30.42 -23.99 28.10
C ALA A 379 -29.82 -23.58 26.74
N THR A 380 -28.50 -23.42 26.65
CA THR A 380 -27.77 -23.21 25.39
C THR A 380 -27.25 -24.55 24.88
N GLU A 381 -27.33 -24.77 23.57
CA GLU A 381 -26.83 -26.01 22.97
C GLU A 381 -25.30 -26.03 22.87
N SER A 382 -24.70 -24.84 22.63
CA SER A 382 -23.25 -24.68 22.54
C SER A 382 -22.61 -24.47 23.91
N ILE A 383 -21.48 -25.12 24.12
CA ILE A 383 -20.60 -24.89 25.28
C ILE A 383 -19.76 -23.62 25.15
N TRP A 384 -19.88 -22.92 24.02
CA TRP A 384 -19.18 -21.67 23.71
C TRP A 384 -20.14 -20.50 23.81
N VAL A 385 -19.62 -19.34 24.23
CA VAL A 385 -20.45 -18.13 24.27
C VAL A 385 -21.03 -17.82 22.90
N GLU A 386 -22.34 -17.54 22.85
CA GLU A 386 -23.04 -17.30 21.58
C GLU A 386 -22.44 -16.14 20.77
N ARG A 387 -22.06 -15.04 21.44
CA ARG A 387 -21.45 -13.88 20.80
C ARG A 387 -19.94 -13.82 21.05
N PRO A 388 -19.11 -13.85 19.99
CA PRO A 388 -17.67 -13.72 20.15
C PRO A 388 -17.25 -12.29 20.48
N GLN A 389 -15.98 -12.18 20.88
CA GLN A 389 -15.25 -10.91 20.81
C GLN A 389 -14.58 -10.81 19.43
N ASP A 390 -14.49 -9.59 18.89
CA ASP A 390 -13.92 -9.31 17.56
C ASP A 390 -12.59 -8.54 17.71
N TYR A 391 -11.66 -8.72 16.76
CA TYR A 391 -10.41 -7.99 16.67
C TYR A 391 -10.40 -7.02 15.49
N ALA A 392 -9.78 -5.86 15.68
CA ALA A 392 -9.50 -4.96 14.56
C ALA A 392 -8.39 -5.55 13.67
N VAL A 393 -8.68 -5.70 12.38
CA VAL A 393 -7.72 -6.12 11.34
C VAL A 393 -7.56 -5.00 10.32
N GLY A 394 -6.38 -4.40 10.31
CA GLY A 394 -6.02 -3.30 9.42
C GLY A 394 -6.65 -1.95 9.77
N PHE A 395 -6.06 -0.87 9.24
CA PHE A 395 -6.55 0.50 9.36
C PHE A 395 -7.68 0.93 8.42
N PRO A 396 -7.99 0.23 7.30
CA PRO A 396 -9.17 0.55 6.49
C PRO A 396 -10.46 0.61 7.32
N GLN A 397 -11.49 1.23 6.73
CA GLN A 397 -12.79 1.39 7.38
C GLN A 397 -13.31 0.03 7.90
N ASP A 398 -13.93 0.03 9.08
CA ASP A 398 -14.51 -1.13 9.77
C ASP A 398 -13.50 -2.15 10.36
N ASN A 399 -12.21 -2.04 10.02
CA ASN A 399 -11.12 -2.88 10.53
C ASN A 399 -11.38 -4.39 10.31
N ARG A 400 -11.72 -4.77 9.07
CA ARG A 400 -12.08 -6.12 8.63
C ARG A 400 -11.26 -6.58 7.42
N GLN A 401 -9.94 -6.50 7.52
CA GLN A 401 -9.03 -6.85 6.43
C GLN A 401 -8.38 -8.23 6.61
N SER A 402 -9.12 -9.24 7.10
CA SER A 402 -8.52 -10.57 7.31
C SER A 402 -8.31 -11.31 6.00
N ALA A 403 -7.11 -11.86 5.81
CA ALA A 403 -6.78 -12.75 4.71
C ALA A 403 -6.98 -14.24 5.05
N GLY A 404 -7.42 -14.55 6.27
CA GLY A 404 -7.86 -15.89 6.64
C GLY A 404 -6.87 -16.76 7.40
N GLY A 405 -5.67 -16.27 7.74
CA GLY A 405 -4.72 -16.97 8.61
C GLY A 405 -4.61 -16.29 9.99
N LEU A 406 -4.38 -17.08 11.04
CA LEU A 406 -4.06 -16.65 12.38
C LEU A 406 -3.28 -17.71 13.17
N ASP A 407 -2.45 -17.26 14.10
CA ASP A 407 -1.92 -18.14 15.14
C ASP A 407 -1.52 -17.32 16.37
N LEU A 408 -1.06 -17.98 17.40
CA LEU A 408 -0.68 -17.39 18.67
C LEU A 408 0.84 -17.33 18.80
N GLN A 409 1.32 -16.24 19.36
CA GLN A 409 2.73 -16.00 19.61
C GLN A 409 2.95 -15.77 21.10
N TYR A 410 4.21 -15.93 21.52
CA TYR A 410 4.64 -15.44 22.82
C TYR A 410 4.32 -13.94 23.01
N GLY A 411 4.36 -13.49 24.26
CA GLY A 411 4.23 -12.09 24.63
C GLY A 411 5.43 -11.27 24.15
N TYR A 412 5.25 -9.96 24.13
CA TYR A 412 6.31 -9.00 23.84
C TYR A 412 6.45 -8.00 24.99
N ASP A 413 7.69 -7.69 25.35
CA ASP A 413 7.98 -6.64 26.32
C ASP A 413 7.71 -5.23 25.75
N ALA A 414 7.88 -4.20 26.58
CA ALA A 414 7.66 -2.81 26.19
C ALA A 414 8.63 -2.31 25.10
N ASP A 415 9.77 -2.97 24.93
CA ASP A 415 10.77 -2.68 23.89
C ASP A 415 10.52 -3.52 22.62
N GLY A 416 9.45 -4.34 22.60
CA GLY A 416 9.08 -5.20 21.49
C GLY A 416 10.01 -6.42 21.35
N ASN A 417 10.68 -6.85 22.41
CA ASN A 417 11.40 -8.12 22.41
C ASN A 417 10.46 -9.26 22.80
N LEU A 418 10.61 -10.39 22.13
CA LEU A 418 9.87 -11.61 22.42
C LEU A 418 10.17 -12.13 23.83
N ASP A 419 9.11 -12.37 24.61
CA ASP A 419 9.17 -12.97 25.93
C ASP A 419 8.65 -14.41 25.88
N ALA A 420 9.56 -15.37 25.71
CA ALA A 420 9.24 -16.80 25.65
C ALA A 420 8.68 -17.38 26.98
N SER A 421 8.57 -16.58 28.05
CA SER A 421 7.87 -16.97 29.28
C SER A 421 6.37 -16.69 29.23
N ALA A 422 5.94 -15.75 28.38
CA ALA A 422 4.55 -15.34 28.20
C ALA A 422 3.93 -16.10 27.01
N CYS A 423 3.40 -17.29 27.23
CA CYS A 423 2.82 -18.10 26.15
C CYS A 423 1.47 -17.54 25.67
N THR A 424 1.26 -17.55 24.35
CA THR A 424 0.00 -17.20 23.67
C THR A 424 -0.59 -15.83 24.04
N GLU A 425 0.24 -14.86 24.45
CA GLU A 425 -0.20 -13.51 24.82
C GLU A 425 -0.35 -12.56 23.62
N THR A 426 0.05 -13.01 22.43
CA THR A 426 -0.02 -12.24 21.19
C THR A 426 -0.77 -13.02 20.12
N LEU A 427 -1.74 -12.38 19.48
CA LEU A 427 -2.45 -12.88 18.30
C LEU A 427 -1.75 -12.37 17.03
N VAL A 428 -1.36 -13.30 16.18
CA VAL A 428 -0.83 -13.07 14.85
C VAL A 428 -1.95 -13.36 13.85
N LYS A 429 -2.15 -12.50 12.86
CA LYS A 429 -3.20 -12.67 11.85
C LYS A 429 -2.78 -12.08 10.52
N SER A 430 -3.10 -12.75 9.42
CA SER A 430 -2.83 -12.27 8.07
C SER A 430 -3.90 -11.29 7.58
N GLY A 431 -3.50 -10.39 6.69
CA GLY A 431 -4.41 -9.42 6.09
C GLY A 431 -3.77 -8.53 5.05
N ASP A 432 -4.62 -7.84 4.29
CA ASP A 432 -4.22 -6.94 3.22
C ASP A 432 -4.53 -5.48 3.59
N LYS A 433 -3.84 -4.54 2.92
CA LYS A 433 -4.04 -3.09 3.10
C LYS A 433 -4.00 -2.70 4.58
N LEU A 434 -3.19 -3.40 5.36
CA LEU A 434 -3.23 -3.38 6.82
C LEU A 434 -2.98 -1.98 7.38
N ARG A 435 -2.28 -1.12 6.65
CA ARG A 435 -1.97 0.26 7.05
C ARG A 435 -2.56 1.32 6.11
N ASP A 436 -3.44 0.94 5.20
CA ASP A 436 -4.03 1.87 4.24
C ASP A 436 -5.23 2.59 4.86
N ASN A 437 -5.05 3.86 5.21
CA ASN A 437 -6.16 4.72 5.58
C ASN A 437 -5.84 6.17 5.20
N PRO A 438 -6.50 6.73 4.17
CA PRO A 438 -6.28 8.11 3.74
C PRO A 438 -6.52 9.15 4.85
N GLY A 439 -7.46 8.89 5.77
CA GLY A 439 -7.77 9.78 6.89
C GLY A 439 -6.74 9.73 8.03
N LEU A 440 -5.93 8.67 8.11
CA LEU A 440 -4.87 8.49 9.10
C LEU A 440 -3.46 8.50 8.50
N ALA A 441 -3.34 8.81 7.20
CA ALA A 441 -2.09 8.73 6.45
C ALA A 441 -0.93 9.53 7.11
N GLU A 442 -1.22 10.74 7.62
CA GLU A 442 -0.22 11.55 8.31
C GLU A 442 0.25 10.91 9.63
N GLN A 443 -0.66 10.29 10.39
CA GLN A 443 -0.34 9.61 11.64
C GLN A 443 0.46 8.32 11.40
N LEU A 444 0.13 7.60 10.33
CA LEU A 444 0.77 6.34 9.95
C LEU A 444 2.12 6.53 9.25
N ALA A 445 2.35 7.69 8.61
CA ALA A 445 3.58 7.99 7.89
C ALA A 445 4.85 7.82 8.74
N GLY A 446 4.77 8.18 10.03
CA GLY A 446 5.89 8.01 10.97
C GLY A 446 6.26 6.54 11.23
N GLY A 447 5.32 5.62 11.05
CA GLY A 447 5.52 4.18 11.23
C GLY A 447 5.89 3.43 9.94
N GLY A 448 5.98 4.07 8.78
CA GLY A 448 6.39 3.46 7.51
C GLY A 448 5.31 3.46 6.41
N PRO A 449 5.47 2.64 5.35
CA PRO A 449 4.54 2.53 4.22
C PRO A 449 3.09 2.22 4.61
N LEU A 450 2.14 2.67 3.78
CA LEU A 450 0.69 2.48 3.98
C LEU A 450 0.16 1.20 3.32
N ALA A 451 0.61 0.90 2.09
CA ALA A 451 0.24 -0.33 1.39
C ALA A 451 1.06 -1.49 1.96
N VAL A 452 0.55 -2.12 3.02
CA VAL A 452 1.17 -3.28 3.68
C VAL A 452 0.22 -4.46 3.57
N HIS A 453 0.71 -5.54 2.96
CA HIS A 453 0.00 -6.81 2.84
C HIS A 453 0.86 -7.86 3.53
N GLY A 454 0.36 -8.45 4.61
CA GLY A 454 1.12 -9.43 5.35
C GLY A 454 0.46 -9.78 6.66
N VAL A 455 1.13 -9.48 7.76
CA VAL A 455 0.73 -9.93 9.09
C VAL A 455 0.58 -8.77 10.05
N GLN A 456 -0.51 -8.79 10.83
CA GLN A 456 -0.73 -7.92 11.98
C GLN A 456 -0.53 -8.70 13.28
N ILE A 457 0.41 -8.23 14.10
CA ILE A 457 0.75 -8.81 15.41
C ILE A 457 0.10 -7.93 16.50
N THR A 458 -0.79 -8.50 17.31
CA THR A 458 -1.61 -7.75 18.29
C THR A 458 -1.67 -8.49 19.63
N PRO A 459 -1.43 -7.85 20.78
CA PRO A 459 -1.68 -8.48 22.08
C PRO A 459 -3.10 -9.04 22.19
N THR A 460 -3.27 -10.26 22.70
CA THR A 460 -4.58 -10.94 22.76
C THR A 460 -5.60 -10.19 23.61
N ALA A 461 -5.16 -9.35 24.55
CA ALA A 461 -6.04 -8.53 25.37
C ALA A 461 -6.77 -7.41 24.58
N LEU A 462 -6.28 -7.03 23.40
CA LEU A 462 -6.79 -5.88 22.62
C LEU A 462 -7.92 -6.24 21.66
N VAL A 463 -9.05 -6.68 22.21
CA VAL A 463 -10.31 -6.91 21.49
C VAL A 463 -11.10 -5.60 21.30
N LYS A 464 -11.90 -5.50 20.23
CA LYS A 464 -12.74 -4.32 19.97
C LYS A 464 -13.64 -4.01 21.18
N PRO A 465 -13.82 -2.72 21.53
CA PRO A 465 -13.29 -1.53 20.84
C PRO A 465 -11.88 -1.11 21.27
N ALA A 466 -11.24 -1.81 22.22
CA ALA A 466 -9.91 -1.49 22.69
C ALA A 466 -8.89 -1.91 21.63
N ASN A 467 -8.48 -0.95 20.78
CA ASN A 467 -7.61 -1.10 19.59
C ASN A 467 -8.32 -1.03 18.23
N ALA A 468 -9.43 -0.31 18.12
CA ALA A 468 -10.02 0.11 16.84
C ALA A 468 -9.94 1.65 16.72
N PRO A 469 -9.09 2.22 15.84
CA PRO A 469 -8.19 1.55 14.88
C PRO A 469 -6.93 0.93 15.53
N PRO A 470 -6.25 -0.03 14.86
CA PRO A 470 -5.26 -0.93 15.45
C PRO A 470 -3.86 -0.32 15.70
N PHE A 471 -3.77 0.82 16.37
CA PHE A 471 -2.49 1.43 16.76
C PHE A 471 -1.70 0.61 17.79
N GLY A 472 -2.35 -0.25 18.57
CA GLY A 472 -1.73 -1.21 19.47
C GLY A 472 -1.23 -2.48 18.78
N ALA A 473 -0.98 -2.44 17.47
CA ALA A 473 -0.43 -3.55 16.69
C ALA A 473 0.91 -3.21 16.00
N TRP A 474 1.61 -4.26 15.60
CA TRP A 474 2.74 -4.21 14.67
C TRP A 474 2.36 -4.84 13.34
N PHE A 475 3.02 -4.43 12.26
CA PHE A 475 2.76 -4.94 10.92
C PHE A 475 4.03 -5.45 10.27
N VAL A 476 3.97 -6.63 9.66
CA VAL A 476 5.05 -7.21 8.85
C VAL A 476 4.51 -7.36 7.43
N ASP A 477 5.25 -6.87 6.46
CA ASP A 477 4.89 -7.01 5.04
C ASP A 477 5.43 -8.33 4.49
N PHE A 478 4.63 -9.04 3.71
CA PHE A 478 4.97 -10.38 3.25
C PHE A 478 6.17 -10.37 2.29
N ASP A 479 6.19 -9.51 1.27
CA ASP A 479 7.20 -9.54 0.20
C ASP A 479 8.16 -8.33 0.17
N GLY A 480 7.94 -7.38 1.08
CA GLY A 480 8.67 -6.13 1.18
C GLY A 480 8.41 -5.19 -0.01
N TYR A 481 7.28 -5.34 -0.71
CA TYR A 481 6.85 -4.50 -1.81
C TYR A 481 5.63 -3.69 -1.39
N PHE A 482 5.70 -2.37 -1.58
CA PHE A 482 4.69 -1.42 -1.10
C PHE A 482 4.04 -0.64 -2.26
N GLY A 483 4.23 -1.11 -3.49
CA GLY A 483 3.88 -0.42 -4.74
C GLY A 483 2.60 -0.95 -5.39
N ASP A 484 1.85 -1.77 -4.68
CA ASP A 484 0.68 -2.55 -5.07
C ASP A 484 -0.48 -2.35 -4.07
N PRO A 485 -0.94 -1.11 -3.83
CA PRO A 485 -2.07 -0.85 -2.92
C PRO A 485 -3.39 -1.54 -3.35
N GLU A 486 -3.43 -2.11 -4.55
CA GLU A 486 -4.60 -2.78 -5.12
C GLU A 486 -4.60 -4.30 -4.92
N ALA A 487 -3.50 -4.90 -4.45
CA ALA A 487 -3.43 -6.33 -4.16
C ALA A 487 -4.41 -6.71 -3.03
N ASP A 488 -5.04 -7.88 -3.17
CA ASP A 488 -6.09 -8.38 -2.27
C ASP A 488 -6.15 -9.92 -2.30
N GLY A 489 -6.11 -10.57 -1.14
CA GLY A 489 -6.03 -12.02 -0.99
C GLY A 489 -4.68 -12.62 -1.37
N HIS A 490 -3.61 -11.82 -1.48
CA HIS A 490 -2.27 -12.30 -1.87
C HIS A 490 -1.52 -12.93 -0.70
N VAL A 491 -1.91 -12.61 0.53
CA VAL A 491 -1.40 -13.26 1.73
C VAL A 491 -2.33 -14.42 2.09
N GLY A 492 -1.72 -15.50 2.54
CA GLY A 492 -2.41 -16.70 2.96
C GLY A 492 -2.39 -16.87 4.47
N ASP A 493 -2.07 -18.09 4.86
CA ASP A 493 -2.04 -18.58 6.22
C ASP A 493 -0.80 -18.09 7.00
N VAL A 494 -0.86 -18.14 8.34
CA VAL A 494 0.26 -17.82 9.24
C VAL A 494 0.32 -18.74 10.44
N GLU A 495 1.48 -19.36 10.66
CA GLU A 495 1.72 -20.28 11.77
C GLU A 495 2.97 -19.87 12.56
N VAL A 496 2.95 -20.08 13.87
CA VAL A 496 4.04 -19.71 14.77
C VAL A 496 4.55 -20.93 15.52
N TRP A 497 5.86 -21.16 15.46
CA TRP A 497 6.47 -22.22 16.27
C TRP A 497 6.60 -21.77 17.73
N HIS A 498 5.63 -22.13 18.58
CA HIS A 498 5.65 -21.85 20.02
C HIS A 498 5.41 -23.13 20.87
N PRO A 499 6.45 -23.90 21.25
CA PRO A 499 6.27 -25.11 22.07
C PRO A 499 5.88 -24.80 23.53
N CYS A 500 4.65 -24.30 23.73
CA CYS A 500 4.08 -23.84 25.00
C CYS A 500 3.40 -24.97 25.80
N GLU A 501 2.97 -26.03 25.11
CA GLU A 501 2.14 -27.10 25.68
C GLU A 501 2.88 -27.96 26.71
N SER A 502 4.22 -27.98 26.67
CA SER A 502 5.05 -28.74 27.64
C SER A 502 5.06 -28.18 29.08
N ARG A 503 4.42 -27.03 29.32
CA ARG A 503 4.23 -26.45 30.67
C ARG A 503 2.83 -26.66 31.26
N ALA A 504 1.86 -27.08 30.46
CA ALA A 504 0.55 -27.47 30.96
C ALA A 504 0.61 -28.95 31.35
N GLY A 505 0.84 -29.23 32.63
CA GLY A 505 0.84 -30.58 33.17
C GLY A 505 -0.46 -31.31 32.84
N TYR A 506 -0.32 -32.43 32.16
CA TYR A 506 -1.26 -33.53 31.98
C TYR A 506 -2.02 -33.81 33.27
N ASP A 507 -3.31 -33.46 33.31
CA ASP A 507 -4.37 -34.13 34.09
C ASP A 507 -5.71 -33.45 33.77
N GLU A 508 -6.24 -33.70 32.57
CA GLU A 508 -7.65 -33.42 32.30
C GLU A 508 -8.49 -34.59 32.82
N GLN A 509 -8.80 -34.53 34.11
CA GLN A 509 -9.85 -35.34 34.73
C GLN A 509 -10.79 -34.39 35.48
N MET A 510 -11.87 -33.97 34.81
CA MET A 510 -13.02 -33.37 35.49
C MET A 510 -13.59 -34.40 36.48
N PRO A 511 -13.77 -34.04 37.76
CA PRO A 511 -15.06 -33.46 38.13
C PRO A 511 -15.02 -32.40 39.24
N GLY A 512 -15.89 -31.39 39.12
CA GLY A 512 -16.53 -30.76 40.26
C GLY A 512 -16.19 -29.29 40.51
N GLY A 513 -17.16 -28.43 40.20
CA GLY A 513 -17.52 -27.24 40.99
C GLY A 513 -16.40 -26.50 41.70
N GLY A 514 -15.49 -25.90 40.94
CA GLY A 514 -14.55 -24.89 41.42
C GLY A 514 -14.53 -23.76 40.42
N VAL A 515 -15.08 -22.62 40.80
CA VAL A 515 -14.92 -21.36 40.05
C VAL A 515 -13.42 -21.17 39.80
N PRO A 516 -12.95 -20.99 38.54
CA PRO A 516 -11.57 -20.61 38.30
C PRO A 516 -11.34 -19.28 39.04
N PRO A 517 -10.29 -19.13 39.86
CA PRO A 517 -9.96 -17.83 40.38
C PRO A 517 -9.68 -16.93 39.18
N CYS A 518 -10.43 -15.83 39.06
CA CYS A 518 -10.07 -14.75 38.16
C CYS A 518 -8.58 -14.43 38.38
N LEU A 519 -7.74 -14.74 37.41
CA LEU A 519 -6.43 -14.11 37.30
C LEU A 519 -6.67 -12.70 36.75
N ASP A 520 -7.21 -11.86 37.63
CA ASP A 520 -7.25 -10.42 37.47
C ASP A 520 -5.81 -9.87 37.46
N ARG A 521 -5.25 -9.71 36.26
CA ARG A 521 -4.28 -8.63 36.00
C ARG A 521 -4.66 -7.76 34.80
N GLY A 522 -5.95 -7.77 34.42
CA GLY A 522 -6.51 -6.96 33.33
C GLY A 522 -7.44 -5.82 33.74
N CYS A 523 -7.66 -5.56 35.03
CA CYS A 523 -8.51 -4.46 35.50
C CYS A 523 -7.86 -3.75 36.70
N ALA A 524 -7.27 -2.58 36.49
CA ALA A 524 -7.05 -1.65 37.59
C ALA A 524 -8.40 -1.02 37.96
N SER A 525 -9.11 -1.60 38.94
CA SER A 525 -10.16 -0.88 39.65
C SER A 525 -9.51 0.25 40.47
N ILE A 526 -9.86 1.51 40.21
CA ILE A 526 -9.46 2.64 41.05
C ILE A 526 -10.31 2.61 42.33
N PRO A 527 -9.74 2.44 43.54
CA PRO A 527 -10.49 2.59 44.78
C PRO A 527 -10.71 4.09 45.04
N ASN A 528 -11.96 4.52 45.17
CA ASN A 528 -12.26 5.87 45.68
C ASN A 528 -12.05 5.90 47.20
N CYS A 529 -10.87 6.34 47.64
CA CYS A 529 -10.57 6.53 49.07
C CYS A 529 -11.36 7.73 49.63
N ARG A 530 -12.06 7.56 50.76
CA ARG A 530 -12.71 8.65 51.49
C ARG A 530 -11.76 9.24 52.54
N ARG A 531 -11.92 10.53 52.84
CA ARG A 531 -11.09 11.26 53.80
C ARG A 531 -11.35 10.71 55.21
N GLY A 532 -10.45 9.86 55.73
CA GLY A 532 -10.48 9.37 57.11
C GLY A 532 -10.12 7.90 57.36
N ASP A 533 -9.94 7.08 56.32
CA ASP A 533 -9.65 5.65 56.49
C ASP A 533 -8.20 5.38 56.93
N ARG A 534 -8.03 4.48 57.90
CA ARG A 534 -6.74 4.10 58.53
C ARG A 534 -6.26 2.72 58.09
N ASP A 535 -6.40 2.39 56.82
CA ASP A 535 -5.93 1.11 56.27
C ASP A 535 -4.44 1.17 55.91
N ARG A 536 -3.69 0.09 56.15
CA ARG A 536 -2.22 0.02 55.99
C ARG A 536 -1.80 -0.01 54.52
N ASP A 537 -2.69 -0.47 53.64
CA ASP A 537 -2.50 -0.50 52.18
C ASP A 537 -3.10 0.73 51.47
N CYS A 538 -3.78 1.61 52.23
CA CYS A 538 -4.26 2.89 51.74
C CYS A 538 -3.17 3.96 51.94
N ARG A 539 -2.18 3.96 51.03
CA ARG A 539 -1.21 5.06 50.96
C ARG A 539 -1.87 6.28 50.31
N SER A 540 -1.68 7.44 50.95
CA SER A 540 -2.05 8.78 50.45
C SER A 540 -1.73 8.93 48.95
N PRO A 541 -2.50 9.72 48.17
CA PRO A 541 -2.38 9.76 46.71
C PRO A 541 -0.92 9.93 46.31
N VAL A 542 -0.44 9.06 45.41
CA VAL A 542 0.86 9.20 44.76
C VAL A 542 0.98 10.67 44.38
N GLU A 543 1.98 11.36 44.94
CA GLU A 543 2.19 12.77 44.65
C GLU A 543 2.11 12.96 43.13
N LYS A 544 1.24 13.86 42.68
CA LYS A 544 1.18 14.28 41.29
C LYS A 544 2.57 14.81 40.94
N LYS A 545 3.33 14.04 40.16
CA LYS A 545 4.71 14.35 39.84
C LYS A 545 4.91 14.30 38.34
N VAL A 546 5.47 15.37 37.80
CA VAL A 546 6.01 15.42 36.44
C VAL A 546 7.40 14.77 36.49
N ASP A 547 7.72 13.89 35.54
CA ASP A 547 9.03 13.23 35.47
C ASP A 547 9.35 12.93 33.99
N LEU A 548 10.45 13.47 33.46
CA LEU A 548 10.84 13.31 32.06
C LEU A 548 12.13 12.50 31.96
N ILE A 549 12.03 11.26 31.48
CA ILE A 549 13.21 10.45 31.21
C ILE A 549 13.70 10.69 29.77
N LEU A 550 15.00 10.86 29.61
CA LEU A 550 15.65 10.90 28.29
C LEU A 550 16.38 9.58 28.07
N LYS A 551 15.99 8.83 27.04
CA LYS A 551 16.75 7.68 26.53
C LYS A 551 17.50 8.08 25.26
N LYS A 552 18.69 7.53 25.06
CA LYS A 552 19.50 7.81 23.87
C LYS A 552 20.12 6.53 23.32
N ARG A 553 19.96 6.29 22.02
CA ARG A 553 20.42 5.06 21.35
C ARG A 553 21.09 5.38 20.01
N THR A 554 21.95 4.48 19.53
CA THR A 554 22.52 4.54 18.18
C THR A 554 21.63 3.79 17.20
N ARG A 555 21.50 4.29 15.96
CA ARG A 555 20.77 3.58 14.89
C ARG A 555 21.58 2.43 14.30
N THR A 556 22.91 2.55 14.34
CA THR A 556 23.86 1.49 13.98
C THR A 556 25.03 1.47 14.98
N PRO A 557 25.67 0.32 15.24
CA PRO A 557 26.76 0.21 16.22
C PRO A 557 28.10 0.81 15.75
N VAL A 558 28.24 1.07 14.44
CA VAL A 558 29.45 1.59 13.81
C VAL A 558 29.08 2.76 12.90
N CYS A 559 29.81 3.87 12.97
CA CYS A 559 29.63 5.00 12.07
C CYS A 559 29.94 4.56 10.64
N THR A 560 29.35 5.25 9.67
CA THR A 560 29.63 4.96 8.27
C THR A 560 31.10 5.24 7.93
N ALA A 561 31.57 4.72 6.80
CA ALA A 561 32.95 4.88 6.36
C ALA A 561 33.36 6.36 6.17
N ASP A 562 32.39 7.24 5.89
CA ASP A 562 32.52 8.70 5.78
C ASP A 562 32.38 9.45 7.11
N GLY A 563 32.43 8.74 8.26
CA GLY A 563 32.44 9.34 9.59
C GLY A 563 31.07 9.86 10.06
N VAL A 564 29.97 9.40 9.46
CA VAL A 564 28.62 9.77 9.87
C VAL A 564 28.13 8.81 10.96
N CYS A 565 27.79 9.39 12.10
CA CYS A 565 27.23 8.70 13.25
C CYS A 565 25.76 9.13 13.42
N THR A 566 24.90 8.21 13.86
CA THR A 566 23.45 8.46 13.93
C THR A 566 22.88 8.02 15.26
N PHE A 567 22.16 8.94 15.91
CA PHE A 567 21.59 8.77 17.24
C PHE A 567 20.10 9.11 17.23
N VAL A 568 19.37 8.53 18.18
CA VAL A 568 17.97 8.85 18.47
C VAL A 568 17.88 9.20 19.94
N LEU A 569 17.25 10.33 20.25
CA LEU A 569 16.92 10.76 21.62
C LEU A 569 15.42 10.57 21.77
N ASP A 570 14.99 9.82 22.77
CA ASP A 570 13.58 9.62 23.11
C ASP A 570 13.32 10.32 24.45
N ILE A 571 12.51 11.38 24.44
CA ILE A 571 12.06 12.09 25.65
C ILE A 571 10.70 11.53 26.02
N ILE A 572 10.59 10.90 27.19
CA ILE A 572 9.42 10.15 27.63
C ILE A 572 8.89 10.79 28.91
N ASN A 573 7.58 11.00 29.00
CA ASN A 573 6.95 11.36 30.27
C ASN A 573 6.80 10.11 31.15
N ASN A 574 7.69 9.93 32.12
CA ASN A 574 7.67 8.85 33.11
C ASN A 574 6.88 9.24 34.37
N GLY A 575 6.34 10.46 34.41
CA GLY A 575 5.51 10.96 35.50
C GLY A 575 4.08 10.43 35.46
N SER A 576 3.32 10.73 36.50
CA SER A 576 1.92 10.28 36.67
C SER A 576 0.89 11.30 36.18
N VAL A 577 1.33 12.45 35.66
CA VAL A 577 0.48 13.54 35.15
C VAL A 577 0.86 13.95 33.73
N LEU A 578 -0.11 14.51 33.01
CA LEU A 578 0.09 15.13 31.70
C LEU A 578 1.17 16.22 31.80
N TYR A 579 2.18 16.14 30.94
CA TYR A 579 3.09 17.24 30.72
C TYR A 579 2.56 18.07 29.55
N ASP A 580 2.31 19.36 29.78
CA ASP A 580 1.88 20.32 28.77
C ASP A 580 2.72 21.58 28.97
N GLY A 581 3.67 21.81 28.07
CA GLY A 581 4.59 22.93 28.20
C GLY A 581 5.78 22.87 27.25
N PRO A 582 6.69 23.86 27.33
CA PRO A 582 7.86 23.94 26.47
C PRO A 582 8.99 23.00 26.93
N LEU A 583 9.54 22.22 26.00
CA LEU A 583 10.72 21.38 26.25
C LEU A 583 11.98 21.98 25.64
N THR A 584 13.08 21.91 26.39
CA THR A 584 14.42 22.21 25.90
C THR A 584 15.30 21.00 26.11
N VAL A 585 15.95 20.51 25.06
CA VAL A 585 16.92 19.42 25.10
C VAL A 585 18.28 19.95 24.68
N THR A 586 19.32 19.66 25.45
CA THR A 586 20.71 19.99 25.12
C THR A 586 21.47 18.73 24.76
N ASP A 587 21.96 18.64 23.53
CA ASP A 587 22.81 17.56 23.04
C ASP A 587 24.28 17.99 23.07
N THR A 588 25.18 17.14 23.55
CA THR A 588 26.60 17.44 23.82
C THR A 588 27.50 16.28 23.40
N TYR A 589 28.64 16.60 22.79
CA TYR A 589 29.69 15.66 22.41
C TYR A 589 30.92 15.83 23.33
N PRO A 590 31.12 14.97 24.36
CA PRO A 590 32.11 15.21 25.41
C PRO A 590 33.58 15.11 24.97
N TYR A 591 33.86 14.30 23.95
CA TYR A 591 35.23 13.96 23.52
C TYR A 591 35.61 14.50 22.13
N GLY A 592 34.85 15.48 21.63
CA GLY A 592 35.16 16.20 20.39
C GLY A 592 33.89 16.55 19.61
N ALA A 593 33.83 17.80 19.13
CA ALA A 593 32.69 18.30 18.39
C ALA A 593 32.60 17.66 17.00
N PRO A 594 31.38 17.31 16.53
CA PRO A 594 31.19 16.95 15.13
C PRO A 594 31.44 18.16 14.24
N ALA A 595 31.87 17.92 13.00
CA ALA A 595 31.98 18.94 11.96
C ALA A 595 30.61 19.50 11.57
N SER A 596 29.57 18.67 11.62
CA SER A 596 28.18 19.13 11.52
C SER A 596 27.25 18.17 12.27
N SER A 597 26.13 18.68 12.77
CA SER A 597 25.07 17.86 13.36
C SER A 597 23.73 18.39 12.90
N THR A 598 22.88 17.52 12.34
CA THR A 598 21.51 17.86 11.93
C THR A 598 20.50 17.13 12.80
N PHE A 599 19.41 17.82 13.11
CA PHE A 599 18.37 17.36 14.02
C PHE A 599 17.02 17.35 13.31
N GLY A 600 16.18 16.36 13.59
CA GLY A 600 14.81 16.30 13.10
C GLY A 600 13.90 15.51 14.03
N PRO A 601 12.57 15.62 13.90
CA PRO A 601 11.84 16.42 12.92
C PRO A 601 11.83 17.94 13.24
N THR A 602 11.96 18.79 12.20
CA THR A 602 11.94 20.26 12.28
C THR A 602 10.97 20.80 11.20
N PRO A 603 9.75 21.29 11.52
CA PRO A 603 9.09 21.35 12.83
C PRO A 603 8.67 19.97 13.39
N PRO A 604 8.29 19.82 14.68
CA PRO A 604 8.06 20.88 15.69
C PRO A 604 9.30 21.29 16.51
N TRP A 605 10.43 20.61 16.39
CA TRP A 605 11.65 20.99 17.11
C TRP A 605 12.40 22.11 16.39
N THR A 606 12.92 23.08 17.14
CA THR A 606 13.85 24.10 16.63
C THR A 606 15.21 23.85 17.24
N CYS A 607 16.14 23.31 16.46
CA CYS A 607 17.47 22.94 16.92
C CYS A 607 18.56 23.83 16.33
N GLY A 608 19.47 24.31 17.17
CA GLY A 608 20.60 25.15 16.76
C GLY A 608 21.86 24.92 17.60
N PRO A 609 23.03 25.37 17.13
CA PRO A 609 24.27 25.27 17.87
C PRO A 609 24.20 26.12 19.16
N ASN A 610 24.66 25.55 20.27
CA ASN A 610 24.68 26.17 21.61
C ASN A 610 26.09 26.14 22.23
N GLY A 611 27.11 26.18 21.39
CA GLY A 611 28.53 26.10 21.74
C GLY A 611 29.27 24.97 21.00
N PRO A 612 30.60 24.86 21.15
CA PRO A 612 31.40 23.82 20.50
C PRO A 612 30.93 22.42 20.90
N GLY A 613 30.44 21.65 19.93
CA GLY A 613 29.92 20.29 20.16
C GLY A 613 28.69 20.25 21.07
N LYS A 614 27.95 21.36 21.19
CA LYS A 614 26.70 21.45 21.94
C LYS A 614 25.59 21.99 21.06
N PHE A 615 24.42 21.38 21.12
CA PHE A 615 23.25 21.77 20.33
C PHE A 615 22.05 21.86 21.26
N ARG A 616 21.21 22.87 21.05
CA ARG A 616 19.99 23.11 21.81
C ARG A 616 18.80 22.92 20.89
N CYS A 617 17.86 22.09 21.31
CA CYS A 617 16.59 21.83 20.65
C CYS A 617 15.44 22.32 21.54
N ASP A 618 14.63 23.23 21.04
CA ASP A 618 13.46 23.75 21.75
C ASP A 618 12.17 23.33 21.05
N ASN A 619 11.16 22.96 21.83
CA ASN A 619 9.77 22.77 21.40
C ASN A 619 8.89 23.70 22.24
N THR A 620 8.09 24.54 21.58
CA THR A 620 7.40 25.68 22.22
C THR A 620 6.13 25.30 23.00
N GLY A 621 5.60 24.08 22.81
CA GLY A 621 4.42 23.62 23.52
C GLY A 621 4.06 22.20 23.13
N ILE A 622 4.64 21.22 23.83
CA ILE A 622 4.38 19.81 23.61
C ILE A 622 3.50 19.24 24.72
N VAL A 623 2.57 18.37 24.30
CA VAL A 623 1.70 17.64 25.20
C VAL A 623 2.15 16.18 25.22
N LEU A 624 2.66 15.72 26.37
CA LEU A 624 3.08 14.34 26.60
C LEU A 624 2.22 13.74 27.73
N SER A 625 1.33 12.81 27.38
CA SER A 625 0.62 12.00 28.38
C SER A 625 1.58 11.07 29.13
N PRO A 626 1.23 10.58 30.33
CA PRO A 626 2.03 9.56 31.02
C PRO A 626 2.36 8.37 30.09
N GLY A 627 3.64 8.05 29.97
CA GLY A 627 4.18 7.02 29.08
C GLY A 627 4.36 7.41 27.60
N ALA A 628 3.92 8.61 27.18
CA ALA A 628 4.12 9.10 25.83
C ALA A 628 5.56 9.58 25.62
N SER A 629 6.06 9.48 24.38
CA SER A 629 7.43 9.86 24.03
C SER A 629 7.51 10.69 22.76
N THR A 630 8.51 11.55 22.67
CA THR A 630 8.83 12.31 21.47
C THR A 630 10.30 12.09 21.07
N PRO A 631 10.58 11.73 19.80
CA PRO A 631 11.94 11.50 19.36
C PRO A 631 12.60 12.76 18.77
N ILE A 632 13.93 12.86 18.92
CA ILE A 632 14.81 13.73 18.15
C ILE A 632 15.87 12.85 17.48
N PHE A 633 15.87 12.85 16.15
CA PHE A 633 16.88 12.18 15.32
C PHE A 633 18.10 13.07 15.14
N VAL A 634 19.29 12.53 15.39
CA VAL A 634 20.56 13.24 15.28
C VAL A 634 21.45 12.54 14.29
N LYS A 635 21.89 13.27 13.27
CA LYS A 635 22.92 12.84 12.32
C LYS A 635 24.15 13.71 12.52
N ALA A 636 25.22 13.12 13.00
CA ALA A 636 26.49 13.78 13.29
C ALA A 636 27.55 13.37 12.28
N VAL A 637 28.29 14.33 11.73
CA VAL A 637 29.44 14.07 10.86
C VAL A 637 30.69 14.42 11.63
N MET A 638 31.56 13.44 11.91
CA MET A 638 32.78 13.67 12.68
C MET A 638 33.89 14.31 11.81
N PRO A 639 34.74 15.18 12.39
CA PRO A 639 35.82 15.82 11.65
C PRO A 639 36.86 14.79 11.17
N VAL A 640 37.44 15.06 10.01
CA VAL A 640 38.55 14.28 9.46
C VAL A 640 39.74 14.33 10.44
N GLY A 641 40.20 13.17 10.91
CA GLY A 641 41.24 13.06 11.95
C GLY A 641 40.72 13.00 13.39
N TYR A 642 39.42 12.76 13.60
CA TYR A 642 38.87 12.41 14.91
C TYR A 642 39.67 11.26 15.54
N ARG A 643 40.40 11.55 16.62
CA ARG A 643 41.37 10.63 17.24
C ARG A 643 40.73 9.49 18.06
N PRO A 644 39.58 9.68 18.74
CA PRO A 644 38.95 8.59 19.47
C PRO A 644 38.34 7.53 18.54
N ASN A 645 38.52 6.25 18.87
CA ASN A 645 37.92 5.12 18.15
C ASN A 645 36.40 4.98 18.35
N THR A 646 35.82 5.82 19.21
CA THR A 646 34.39 5.83 19.55
C THR A 646 33.89 7.26 19.68
N VAL A 647 32.72 7.52 19.10
CA VAL A 647 31.99 8.78 19.24
C VAL A 647 30.96 8.61 20.35
N GLU A 648 31.08 9.43 21.40
CA GLU A 648 30.08 9.52 22.46
C GLU A 648 29.27 10.80 22.27
N ASN A 649 27.95 10.64 22.31
CA ASN A 649 27.00 11.74 22.23
C ASN A 649 26.03 11.62 23.41
N CYS A 650 25.86 12.69 24.16
CA CYS A 650 25.06 12.75 25.38
C CYS A 650 24.01 13.84 25.25
N ALA A 651 22.77 13.55 25.61
CA ALA A 651 21.72 14.56 25.64
C ALA A 651 21.10 14.68 27.04
N GLU A 652 20.61 15.87 27.35
CA GLU A 652 19.98 16.21 28.62
C GLU A 652 18.72 17.05 28.37
N VAL A 653 17.58 16.61 28.89
CA VAL A 653 16.35 17.42 28.91
C VAL A 653 16.39 18.38 30.08
N LYS A 654 16.13 19.66 29.83
CA LYS A 654 16.12 20.69 30.86
C LYS A 654 14.99 20.43 31.84
N ALA A 655 15.30 20.50 33.13
CA ALA A 655 14.34 20.37 34.22
C ALA A 655 13.10 21.25 34.00
N VAL A 656 11.92 20.67 34.16
CA VAL A 656 10.63 21.35 34.01
C VAL A 656 9.96 21.62 35.36
N PRO A 657 9.05 22.61 35.48
CA PRO A 657 8.37 22.89 36.74
C PRO A 657 7.59 21.67 37.26
N GLY A 658 7.84 21.28 38.51
CA GLY A 658 7.20 20.12 39.15
C GLY A 658 7.93 18.79 38.98
N GLU A 659 9.09 18.79 38.32
CA GLU A 659 9.97 17.63 38.20
C GLU A 659 10.99 17.57 39.34
N ASN A 660 10.92 16.50 40.14
CA ASN A 660 11.78 16.31 41.32
C ASN A 660 12.90 15.28 41.12
N ASP A 661 12.78 14.39 40.14
CA ASP A 661 13.88 13.49 39.76
C ASP A 661 14.46 14.01 38.46
N LEU A 662 15.73 14.39 38.51
CA LEU A 662 16.48 14.89 37.35
C LEU A 662 17.59 13.92 36.96
N THR A 663 17.71 12.78 37.67
CA THR A 663 18.80 11.82 37.47
C THR A 663 18.63 11.03 36.18
N ASN A 664 17.39 10.93 35.69
CA ASN A 664 16.95 10.27 34.47
C ASN A 664 16.83 11.22 33.27
N ASN A 665 17.12 12.52 33.44
CA ASN A 665 17.01 13.52 32.36
C ASN A 665 18.18 13.48 31.37
N ARG A 666 19.21 12.66 31.63
CA ARG A 666 20.43 12.59 30.82
C ARG A 666 20.74 11.17 30.36
N ALA A 667 20.99 11.01 29.07
CA ALA A 667 21.49 9.74 28.51
C ALA A 667 22.57 9.95 27.45
N CYS A 668 23.47 8.97 27.37
CA CYS A 668 24.58 8.95 26.43
C CYS A 668 24.55 7.68 25.58
N ALA A 669 24.97 7.79 24.33
CA ALA A 669 25.12 6.68 23.40
C ALA A 669 26.51 6.72 22.75
N ARG A 670 27.09 5.54 22.47
CA ARG A 670 28.42 5.38 21.89
C ARG A 670 28.37 4.61 20.57
N GLN A 671 29.07 5.10 19.56
CA GLN A 671 29.20 4.45 18.26
C GLN A 671 30.69 4.28 17.91
N ARG A 672 31.10 3.14 17.34
CA ARG A 672 32.50 2.92 16.92
C ARG A 672 32.76 3.63 15.59
N ILE A 673 33.93 4.25 15.41
CA ILE A 673 34.36 4.82 14.13
C ILE A 673 35.56 4.03 13.59
N ARG A 674 35.51 3.59 12.32
CA ARG A 674 36.61 2.85 11.69
C ARG A 674 37.62 3.84 11.10
N HIS A 675 38.89 3.74 11.48
CA HIS A 675 39.96 4.52 10.87
C HIS A 675 40.45 3.83 9.59
N PHE A 676 40.35 4.53 8.45
CA PHE A 676 41.07 4.18 7.23
C PHE A 676 42.46 4.84 7.29
N ASP A 677 43.50 4.11 6.85
CA ASP A 677 44.91 4.53 6.86
C ASP A 677 45.10 6.03 6.59
N SER A 678 45.60 6.75 7.60
CA SER A 678 45.85 8.19 7.52
C SER A 678 46.97 8.50 6.52
N GLY A 679 46.72 9.44 5.60
CA GLY A 679 47.71 10.02 4.68
C GLY A 679 47.39 9.91 3.20
N LYS A 680 46.31 9.23 2.80
CA LYS A 680 45.98 9.01 1.38
C LYS A 680 44.89 9.98 0.86
N PRO A 681 45.07 10.58 -0.33
CA PRO A 681 44.01 11.29 -1.01
C PRO A 681 42.94 10.30 -1.46
N ALA A 682 41.67 10.66 -1.31
CA ALA A 682 40.53 9.89 -1.77
C ALA A 682 39.42 10.84 -2.18
N MET A 683 38.82 10.61 -3.34
CA MET A 683 37.80 11.50 -3.91
C MET A 683 36.53 10.73 -4.23
N ARG A 684 35.42 11.45 -4.25
CA ARG A 684 34.12 10.97 -4.73
C ARG A 684 33.62 11.91 -5.81
N ILE A 685 33.05 11.35 -6.88
CA ILE A 685 32.37 12.11 -7.92
C ILE A 685 30.88 11.79 -7.91
N THR A 686 30.04 12.80 -8.10
CA THR A 686 28.58 12.67 -8.24
C THR A 686 28.10 13.52 -9.41
N LYS A 687 27.03 13.10 -10.09
CA LYS A 687 26.44 13.83 -11.20
C LYS A 687 24.93 13.79 -11.12
N MET A 688 24.27 14.92 -11.39
CA MET A 688 22.82 15.06 -11.41
C MET A 688 22.41 15.93 -12.59
N CYS A 689 21.36 15.55 -13.32
CA CYS A 689 20.76 16.37 -14.39
C CYS A 689 19.38 16.86 -13.95
N SER A 690 19.03 18.10 -14.30
CA SER A 690 17.69 18.65 -14.03
C SER A 690 16.62 17.92 -14.86
N GLY A 691 15.38 17.87 -14.33
CA GLY A 691 14.24 17.33 -15.07
C GLY A 691 13.96 18.14 -16.34
N ALA A 692 13.62 17.46 -17.43
CA ALA A 692 13.30 18.12 -18.70
C ALA A 692 11.91 18.76 -18.64
N LEU A 693 11.81 20.05 -18.99
CA LEU A 693 10.52 20.72 -19.24
C LEU A 693 10.07 20.47 -20.68
N ALA A 694 8.76 20.44 -20.92
CA ALA A 694 8.23 20.42 -22.29
C ALA A 694 8.74 21.62 -23.09
N GLY A 695 9.39 21.33 -24.24
CA GLY A 695 9.99 22.32 -25.13
C GLY A 695 11.39 22.81 -24.73
N ALA A 696 12.04 22.22 -23.73
CA ALA A 696 13.43 22.56 -23.38
C ALA A 696 14.42 21.99 -24.42
N ALA A 697 15.16 22.87 -25.10
CA ALA A 697 16.16 22.47 -26.10
C ALA A 697 17.48 21.94 -25.49
N ALA A 698 17.69 22.16 -24.19
CA ALA A 698 18.87 21.69 -23.47
C ALA A 698 18.58 21.43 -21.99
N VAL A 699 19.37 20.55 -21.38
CA VAL A 699 19.26 20.15 -19.97
C VAL A 699 20.59 20.42 -19.25
N THR A 700 20.51 20.96 -18.04
CA THR A 700 21.69 21.26 -17.23
C THR A 700 22.02 20.07 -16.33
N CYS A 701 23.27 19.63 -16.37
CA CYS A 701 23.81 18.60 -15.50
C CYS A 701 24.91 19.16 -14.61
N ARG A 702 24.78 18.99 -13.30
CA ARG A 702 25.79 19.34 -12.30
C ARG A 702 26.72 18.17 -12.04
N ILE A 703 28.02 18.39 -12.15
CA ILE A 703 29.05 17.44 -11.71
C ILE A 703 29.70 18.00 -10.44
N THR A 704 29.79 17.18 -9.41
CA THR A 704 30.42 17.55 -8.13
C THR A 704 31.52 16.55 -7.79
N VAL A 705 32.68 17.06 -7.42
CA VAL A 705 33.81 16.28 -6.89
C VAL A 705 34.01 16.67 -5.43
N VAL A 706 34.09 15.67 -4.56
CA VAL A 706 34.25 15.85 -3.11
C VAL A 706 35.51 15.12 -2.65
N SER A 707 36.36 15.83 -1.90
CA SER A 707 37.50 15.23 -1.22
C SER A 707 37.05 14.53 0.06
N ILE A 708 37.12 13.20 0.05
CA ILE A 708 36.72 12.33 1.18
C ILE A 708 37.94 11.70 1.87
N GLY A 709 39.14 11.96 1.36
CA GLY A 709 40.41 11.46 1.88
C GLY A 709 40.96 12.30 3.04
N THR A 710 42.14 11.89 3.52
CA THR A 710 42.79 12.51 4.68
C THR A 710 43.94 13.46 4.30
N SER A 711 44.26 13.56 3.01
CA SER A 711 45.20 14.52 2.42
C SER A 711 44.71 14.99 1.05
N ALA A 712 45.17 16.16 0.59
CA ALA A 712 44.90 16.63 -0.77
C ALA A 712 45.71 15.81 -1.79
N PRO A 713 45.18 15.53 -2.99
CA PRO A 713 45.98 14.90 -4.05
C PRO A 713 47.20 15.75 -4.43
N THR A 714 48.32 15.08 -4.67
CA THR A 714 49.58 15.71 -5.10
C THR A 714 49.59 16.10 -6.57
N GLY A 715 48.74 15.49 -7.39
CA GLY A 715 48.54 15.83 -8.81
C GLY A 715 47.15 16.45 -9.10
N PRO A 716 46.94 17.02 -10.30
CA PRO A 716 45.65 17.61 -10.68
C PRO A 716 44.53 16.57 -10.75
N ILE A 717 43.30 17.02 -10.54
CA ILE A 717 42.10 16.22 -10.74
C ILE A 717 41.57 16.50 -12.14
N TRP A 718 41.24 15.44 -12.87
CA TRP A 718 40.64 15.45 -14.18
C TRP A 718 39.23 14.89 -14.14
N VAL A 719 38.30 15.55 -14.80
CA VAL A 719 36.93 15.08 -15.01
C VAL A 719 36.63 15.13 -16.50
N ASN A 720 36.38 13.96 -17.09
CA ASN A 720 35.97 13.82 -18.48
C ASN A 720 34.46 13.52 -18.53
N ASP A 721 33.69 14.42 -19.14
CA ASP A 721 32.24 14.33 -19.28
C ASP A 721 31.84 14.12 -20.74
N ALA A 722 30.97 13.15 -21.02
CA ALA A 722 30.47 12.92 -22.36
C ALA A 722 29.01 12.45 -22.31
N ALA A 723 28.21 12.97 -23.24
CA ALA A 723 26.80 12.63 -23.37
C ALA A 723 26.54 11.79 -24.63
N THR A 724 25.66 10.79 -24.50
CA THR A 724 25.25 9.90 -25.59
C THR A 724 23.75 9.66 -25.54
N LEU A 725 23.07 9.61 -26.68
CA LEU A 725 21.66 9.21 -26.75
C LEU A 725 21.52 7.76 -26.28
N VAL A 726 20.53 7.50 -25.42
CA VAL A 726 20.21 6.15 -24.96
C VAL A 726 19.78 5.28 -26.15
N ALA A 727 19.05 5.86 -27.09
CA ALA A 727 18.75 5.24 -28.38
C ALA A 727 19.95 5.36 -29.34
N GLY A 728 20.64 4.25 -29.59
CA GLY A 728 21.66 4.14 -30.64
C GLY A 728 23.04 4.72 -30.30
N GLY A 729 23.27 5.17 -29.06
CA GLY A 729 24.61 5.51 -28.54
C GLY A 729 25.32 6.69 -29.21
N ARG A 730 24.60 7.48 -30.03
CA ARG A 730 25.18 8.63 -30.74
C ARG A 730 25.60 9.73 -29.77
N PRO A 731 26.78 10.35 -29.92
CA PRO A 731 27.21 11.45 -29.07
C PRO A 731 26.27 12.66 -29.13
N VAL A 732 26.02 13.27 -27.97
CA VAL A 732 25.24 14.51 -27.80
C VAL A 732 26.19 15.64 -27.41
N GLN A 733 25.95 16.84 -27.93
CA GLN A 733 26.84 17.98 -27.70
C GLN A 733 26.59 18.62 -26.34
N ILE A 734 27.66 18.76 -25.56
CA ILE A 734 27.74 19.67 -24.41
C ILE A 734 27.93 21.07 -24.97
N GLN A 735 26.98 21.96 -24.73
CA GLN A 735 26.91 23.31 -25.31
C GLN A 735 27.63 24.36 -24.48
N THR A 736 27.49 24.31 -23.15
CA THR A 736 28.09 25.28 -22.24
C THR A 736 28.65 24.57 -21.01
N VAL A 737 29.65 25.18 -20.38
CA VAL A 737 30.16 24.79 -19.06
C VAL A 737 30.28 26.02 -18.18
N THR A 738 29.81 25.91 -16.95
CA THR A 738 29.81 26.98 -15.94
C THR A 738 30.41 26.44 -14.64
N PRO A 739 31.71 26.66 -14.40
CA PRO A 739 32.36 26.25 -13.14
C PRO A 739 31.96 27.11 -11.94
N ASP A 740 32.08 26.55 -10.74
CA ASP A 740 31.81 27.26 -9.48
C ASP A 740 32.88 28.27 -9.06
N GLY A 741 34.04 28.23 -9.70
CA GLY A 741 35.18 29.10 -9.39
C GLY A 741 36.27 29.02 -10.45
N VAL A 742 37.20 29.97 -10.39
CA VAL A 742 38.25 30.19 -11.40
C VAL A 742 39.32 29.10 -11.45
N GLU A 743 39.39 28.23 -10.44
CA GLU A 743 40.38 27.17 -10.34
C GLU A 743 40.07 25.98 -11.27
N TRP A 744 38.84 25.88 -11.76
CA TRP A 744 38.48 24.95 -12.82
C TRP A 744 38.97 25.47 -14.17
N THR A 745 39.72 24.63 -14.88
CA THR A 745 40.10 24.85 -16.28
C THR A 745 39.41 23.80 -17.14
N CYS A 746 38.42 24.21 -17.93
CA CYS A 746 37.67 23.32 -18.81
C CYS A 746 38.04 23.54 -20.29
N GLY A 747 37.94 22.47 -21.09
CA GLY A 747 38.11 22.55 -22.55
C GLY A 747 37.03 23.39 -23.23
N PRO A 748 37.23 23.75 -24.52
CA PRO A 748 36.28 24.55 -25.27
C PRO A 748 34.97 23.78 -25.50
N VAL A 749 33.86 24.51 -25.51
CA VAL A 749 32.51 24.04 -25.85
C VAL A 749 31.96 24.84 -27.03
N PRO A 750 31.14 24.26 -27.93
CA PRO A 750 30.51 22.94 -27.85
C PRO A 750 31.45 21.75 -28.03
N ALA A 751 31.23 20.64 -27.31
CA ALA A 751 32.03 19.43 -27.40
C ALA A 751 31.21 18.15 -27.20
N SER A 752 31.58 17.06 -27.88
CA SER A 752 31.02 15.71 -27.62
C SER A 752 31.62 15.03 -26.38
N ALA A 753 32.80 15.49 -25.95
CA ALA A 753 33.44 15.11 -24.71
C ALA A 753 34.18 16.33 -24.14
N LEU A 754 33.82 16.74 -22.93
CA LEU A 754 34.40 17.87 -22.22
C LEU A 754 35.38 17.36 -21.16
N SER A 755 36.60 17.89 -21.15
CA SER A 755 37.58 17.65 -20.09
C SER A 755 37.72 18.90 -19.23
N CYS A 756 37.56 18.75 -17.92
CA CYS A 756 37.79 19.80 -16.92
C CYS A 756 38.86 19.35 -15.92
N GLN A 757 39.76 20.25 -15.54
CA GLN A 757 40.76 20.01 -14.50
C GLN A 757 40.69 21.02 -13.37
N ILE A 758 41.09 20.60 -12.17
CA ILE A 758 41.30 21.48 -11.02
C ILE A 758 42.59 21.05 -10.28
N PRO A 759 43.43 21.98 -9.78
CA PRO A 759 44.64 21.62 -9.04
C PRO A 759 44.33 20.80 -7.78
N GLY A 760 44.98 19.64 -7.60
CA GLY A 760 44.71 18.75 -6.45
C GLY A 760 44.92 19.41 -5.08
N ALA A 761 45.86 20.36 -4.98
CA ALA A 761 46.16 21.10 -3.76
C ALA A 761 44.99 21.92 -3.20
N VAL A 762 44.04 22.34 -4.05
CA VAL A 762 42.85 23.10 -3.60
C VAL A 762 41.73 22.18 -3.11
N MET A 763 41.88 20.87 -3.29
CA MET A 763 40.91 19.86 -2.87
C MET A 763 41.33 19.21 -1.55
N THR A 764 41.52 20.06 -0.54
CA THR A 764 41.80 19.64 0.85
C THR A 764 40.66 18.78 1.39
N PRO A 765 40.91 17.92 2.40
CA PRO A 765 39.89 17.04 2.98
C PRO A 765 38.57 17.76 3.30
N GLY A 766 37.45 17.22 2.81
CA GLY A 766 36.12 17.81 2.96
C GLY A 766 35.73 18.87 1.92
N THR A 767 36.67 19.31 1.07
CA THR A 767 36.38 20.29 0.01
C THR A 767 35.50 19.67 -1.07
N SER A 768 34.43 20.39 -1.44
CA SER A 768 33.53 20.05 -2.54
C SER A 768 33.61 21.13 -3.60
N ARG A 769 33.81 20.73 -4.86
CA ARG A 769 33.86 21.62 -6.03
C ARG A 769 32.96 21.09 -7.14
N GLN A 770 32.35 21.99 -7.90
CA GLN A 770 31.37 21.64 -8.92
C GLN A 770 31.46 22.49 -10.18
N PHE A 771 30.91 21.97 -11.26
CA PHE A 771 30.63 22.72 -12.48
C PHE A 771 29.37 22.19 -13.13
N ASP A 772 28.62 23.10 -13.76
CA ASP A 772 27.37 22.78 -14.46
C ASP A 772 27.63 22.75 -15.97
N VAL A 773 27.13 21.71 -16.65
CA VAL A 773 27.18 21.59 -18.11
C VAL A 773 25.78 21.64 -18.69
N THR A 774 25.60 22.28 -19.84
CA THR A 774 24.33 22.27 -20.56
C THR A 774 24.44 21.34 -21.75
N VAL A 775 23.58 20.34 -21.84
CA VAL A 775 23.60 19.31 -22.89
C VAL A 775 22.36 19.46 -23.76
N ALA A 776 22.54 19.63 -25.07
CA ALA A 776 21.44 19.79 -26.03
C ALA A 776 21.27 18.53 -26.88
N GLY A 777 20.17 17.80 -26.65
CA GLY A 777 19.86 16.56 -27.37
C GLY A 777 18.37 16.39 -27.60
N ASN A 778 17.99 16.02 -28.83
CA ASN A 778 16.62 15.70 -29.19
C ASN A 778 16.32 14.23 -28.84
N GLY A 779 16.10 13.96 -27.55
CA GLY A 779 15.81 12.62 -27.03
C GLY A 779 16.39 12.39 -25.64
N VAL A 780 16.12 11.20 -25.06
CA VAL A 780 16.73 10.78 -23.80
C VAL A 780 18.20 10.47 -24.04
N PHE A 781 19.08 11.11 -23.30
CA PHE A 781 20.51 10.89 -23.32
C PHE A 781 21.03 10.53 -21.92
N GLU A 782 22.11 9.78 -21.88
CA GLU A 782 22.90 9.54 -20.68
C GLU A 782 24.16 10.42 -20.76
N ASN A 783 24.38 11.28 -19.75
CA ASN A 783 25.60 12.06 -19.62
C ASN A 783 26.46 11.47 -18.50
N CYS A 784 27.68 11.07 -18.82
CA CYS A 784 28.58 10.37 -17.91
C CYS A 784 29.87 11.13 -17.67
N ALA A 785 30.17 11.39 -16.39
CA ALA A 785 31.43 11.96 -15.94
C ALA A 785 32.34 10.88 -15.36
N ARG A 786 33.62 10.91 -15.75
CA ARG A 786 34.68 10.06 -15.20
C ARG A 786 35.76 10.92 -14.57
N GLY A 787 35.99 10.72 -13.27
CA GLY A 787 37.02 11.42 -12.52
C GLY A 787 38.30 10.60 -12.35
N SER A 788 39.45 11.27 -12.37
CA SER A 788 40.76 10.73 -11.98
C SER A 788 41.62 11.83 -11.34
N TYR A 789 42.65 11.46 -10.58
CA TYR A 789 43.67 12.41 -10.11
C TYR A 789 45.08 11.85 -10.31
N GLY A 790 46.04 12.75 -10.51
CA GLY A 790 47.41 12.40 -10.86
C GLY A 790 47.71 12.41 -12.37
N PRO A 791 48.97 12.22 -12.76
CA PRO A 791 50.12 12.02 -11.87
C PRO A 791 50.61 13.31 -11.22
N ALA A 792 51.37 13.20 -10.13
CA ALA A 792 52.15 14.33 -9.61
C ALA A 792 53.43 14.53 -10.44
N PRO A 793 54.04 15.72 -10.47
CA PRO A 793 55.33 15.91 -11.15
C PRO A 793 56.39 14.94 -10.61
N GLY A 794 56.84 13.99 -11.44
CA GLY A 794 57.82 12.94 -11.07
C GLY A 794 57.21 11.58 -10.69
N ASP A 795 55.90 11.40 -10.81
CA ASP A 795 55.18 10.14 -10.66
C ASP A 795 54.41 9.84 -11.96
N ASP A 796 54.15 8.57 -12.28
CA ASP A 796 53.42 8.12 -13.47
C ASP A 796 52.03 7.53 -13.11
N VAL A 797 51.66 7.48 -11.83
CA VAL A 797 50.43 6.83 -11.37
C VAL A 797 49.22 7.78 -11.48
N VAL A 798 48.21 7.34 -12.24
CA VAL A 798 46.88 7.97 -12.31
C VAL A 798 45.89 7.16 -11.49
N HIS A 799 45.25 7.82 -10.52
CA HIS A 799 44.28 7.18 -9.64
C HIS A 799 42.84 7.47 -10.11
N PRO A 800 42.01 6.45 -10.35
CA PRO A 800 40.61 6.65 -10.73
C PRO A 800 39.77 7.07 -9.51
N ILE A 801 38.87 8.05 -9.71
CA ILE A 801 37.88 8.50 -8.71
C ILE A 801 36.56 7.72 -8.87
N GLY A 802 36.19 7.41 -10.11
CA GLY A 802 34.96 6.69 -10.45
C GLY A 802 34.29 7.21 -11.73
N ARG A 803 33.22 6.53 -12.16
CA ARG A 803 32.34 6.94 -13.26
C ARG A 803 30.93 7.08 -12.71
N VAL A 804 30.28 8.21 -13.00
CA VAL A 804 28.89 8.48 -12.63
C VAL A 804 28.12 8.99 -13.84
N CYS A 805 26.91 8.49 -14.01
CA CYS A 805 26.05 8.85 -15.13
C CYS A 805 24.74 9.41 -14.61
N ALA A 806 24.19 10.37 -15.35
CA ALA A 806 22.87 10.92 -15.11
C ALA A 806 22.15 11.05 -16.46
N GLN A 807 20.90 10.59 -16.50
CA GLN A 807 20.07 10.73 -17.68
C GLN A 807 19.47 12.15 -17.75
N GLY A 808 19.42 12.71 -18.95
CA GLY A 808 18.81 14.00 -19.25
C GLY A 808 18.11 13.96 -20.61
N GLY A 809 17.29 14.97 -20.89
CA GLY A 809 16.48 15.04 -22.12
C GLY A 809 15.29 14.07 -22.14
N GLY A 810 14.38 14.24 -23.11
CA GLY A 810 13.15 13.45 -23.26
C GLY A 810 11.85 14.24 -23.02
N ALA A 811 10.72 13.54 -22.98
CA ALA A 811 9.41 14.11 -22.68
C ALA A 811 9.38 14.72 -21.27
N SER A 812 8.59 15.78 -21.08
CA SER A 812 8.51 16.50 -19.80
C SER A 812 8.31 15.57 -18.61
N THR A 813 9.14 15.71 -17.58
CA THR A 813 8.90 15.04 -16.29
C THR A 813 7.78 15.73 -15.50
N ILE A 814 7.45 16.97 -15.86
CA ILE A 814 6.33 17.70 -15.29
C ILE A 814 5.03 17.28 -15.98
N ARG A 815 4.10 16.76 -15.19
CA ARG A 815 2.73 16.43 -15.57
C ARG A 815 1.77 17.50 -15.06
N VAL A 816 0.85 17.91 -15.90
CA VAL A 816 -0.20 18.86 -15.53
C VAL A 816 -1.55 18.18 -15.67
N VAL A 817 -2.42 18.33 -14.68
CA VAL A 817 -3.81 17.89 -14.72
C VAL A 817 -4.70 19.10 -14.52
N LYS A 818 -5.74 19.21 -15.35
CA LYS A 818 -6.77 20.24 -15.24
C LYS A 818 -8.08 19.58 -14.87
N THR A 819 -8.65 19.98 -13.74
CA THR A 819 -10.03 19.66 -13.35
C THR A 819 -10.77 20.97 -13.05
N GLY A 820 -12.07 20.89 -12.82
CA GLY A 820 -12.89 22.04 -12.46
C GLY A 820 -14.39 21.79 -12.62
N ASP A 821 -15.16 22.87 -12.52
CA ASP A 821 -16.60 22.85 -12.69
C ASP A 821 -16.97 22.34 -14.10
N ALA A 822 -17.92 21.40 -14.16
CA ALA A 822 -18.42 20.88 -15.43
C ALA A 822 -19.52 21.78 -16.03
N ASP A 823 -20.18 22.60 -15.20
CA ASP A 823 -21.27 23.49 -15.57
C ASP A 823 -20.98 24.90 -15.07
N CYS A 824 -20.71 25.84 -15.99
CA CYS A 824 -20.48 27.23 -15.67
C CYS A 824 -21.61 28.14 -16.16
N ARG A 825 -21.82 29.26 -15.46
CA ARG A 825 -22.87 30.23 -15.78
C ARG A 825 -22.26 31.60 -16.05
N ILE A 826 -22.81 32.29 -17.03
CA ILE A 826 -22.40 33.65 -17.39
C ILE A 826 -22.58 34.58 -16.18
N GLY A 827 -21.55 35.37 -15.85
CA GLY A 827 -21.55 36.32 -14.73
C GLY A 827 -21.44 35.69 -13.34
N GLN A 828 -21.23 34.37 -13.23
CA GLN A 828 -20.98 33.67 -11.96
C GLN A 828 -19.55 33.13 -11.88
N PRO A 829 -18.99 32.92 -10.67
CA PRO A 829 -17.71 32.26 -10.49
C PRO A 829 -17.73 30.82 -11.03
N CYS A 830 -16.66 30.45 -11.72
CA CYS A 830 -16.42 29.15 -12.33
C CYS A 830 -14.98 28.74 -11.96
N SER A 831 -14.82 27.60 -11.29
CA SER A 831 -13.57 27.20 -10.63
C SER A 831 -12.88 26.04 -11.33
N PHE A 832 -11.55 26.10 -11.36
CA PHE A 832 -10.71 25.21 -12.14
C PHE A 832 -9.44 24.88 -11.34
N GLU A 833 -9.18 23.61 -11.02
CA GLU A 833 -7.95 23.17 -10.32
C GLU A 833 -6.85 22.72 -11.30
N ILE A 834 -5.64 23.23 -11.11
CA ILE A 834 -4.44 22.92 -11.87
C ILE A 834 -3.50 22.17 -10.93
N THR A 835 -3.30 20.89 -11.19
CA THR A 835 -2.30 20.08 -10.49
C THR A 835 -1.03 20.00 -11.32
N ILE A 836 0.08 20.51 -10.79
CA ILE A 836 1.41 20.41 -11.41
C ILE A 836 2.21 19.38 -10.61
N ALA A 837 2.55 18.26 -11.23
CA ALA A 837 3.24 17.13 -10.60
C ALA A 837 4.59 16.86 -11.28
N ASN A 838 5.57 16.39 -10.52
CA ASN A 838 6.84 15.91 -11.06
C ASN A 838 6.87 14.37 -11.07
N ASP A 839 6.61 13.78 -12.23
CA ASP A 839 6.68 12.34 -12.47
C ASP A 839 8.13 11.83 -12.58
N GLY A 840 9.11 12.74 -12.52
CA GLY A 840 10.53 12.41 -12.60
C GLY A 840 11.05 11.75 -11.32
N LYS A 841 12.07 10.92 -11.47
CA LYS A 841 12.80 10.27 -10.35
C LYS A 841 13.64 11.26 -9.52
N ASN A 842 13.86 12.46 -10.04
CA ASN A 842 14.66 13.51 -9.40
C ASN A 842 13.77 14.72 -9.10
N ALA A 843 14.10 15.46 -8.05
CA ALA A 843 13.47 16.74 -7.78
C ALA A 843 13.68 17.72 -8.95
N PHE A 844 12.63 18.46 -9.29
CA PHE A 844 12.66 19.59 -10.20
C PHE A 844 12.75 20.90 -9.39
N SER A 845 13.63 21.80 -9.81
CA SER A 845 13.73 23.14 -9.23
C SER A 845 14.18 24.09 -10.32
N GLY A 846 13.33 25.04 -10.71
CA GLY A 846 13.67 26.02 -11.73
C GLY A 846 12.50 26.86 -12.23
N PRO A 847 12.78 27.86 -13.08
CA PRO A 847 11.74 28.69 -13.67
C PRO A 847 10.90 27.90 -14.68
N VAL A 848 9.58 28.09 -14.63
CA VAL A 848 8.61 27.53 -15.57
C VAL A 848 7.67 28.62 -16.08
N ARG A 849 7.19 28.48 -17.31
CA ARG A 849 6.12 29.31 -17.87
C ARG A 849 4.78 28.59 -17.72
N ILE A 850 3.87 29.16 -16.93
CA ILE A 850 2.49 28.67 -16.77
C ILE A 850 1.58 29.49 -17.67
N GLY A 851 0.83 28.83 -18.54
CA GLY A 851 -0.19 29.45 -19.38
C GLY A 851 -1.54 28.79 -19.21
N ASP A 852 -2.62 29.55 -19.12
CA ASP A 852 -4.00 29.05 -19.04
C ASP A 852 -4.94 29.87 -19.93
N ALA A 853 -5.90 29.23 -20.60
CA ALA A 853 -6.81 29.88 -21.53
C ALA A 853 -8.14 29.13 -21.71
N ILE A 854 -9.23 29.89 -21.82
CA ILE A 854 -10.57 29.36 -22.08
C ILE A 854 -10.94 29.52 -23.56
N GLY A 855 -11.38 28.42 -24.18
CA GLY A 855 -12.05 28.40 -25.47
C GLY A 855 -13.51 28.00 -25.34
N VAL A 856 -14.40 28.62 -26.10
CA VAL A 856 -15.84 28.28 -26.17
C VAL A 856 -16.23 28.01 -27.61
N GLU A 857 -17.03 26.96 -27.82
CA GLU A 857 -17.56 26.56 -29.13
C GLU A 857 -18.37 27.71 -29.75
N GLY A 858 -17.94 28.16 -30.94
CA GLY A 858 -18.50 29.33 -31.63
C GLY A 858 -17.62 30.58 -31.48
N PRO A 859 -17.60 31.27 -30.32
CA PRO A 859 -16.81 32.48 -30.08
C PRO A 859 -15.30 32.33 -30.25
N GLY A 860 -14.78 31.11 -30.07
CA GLY A 860 -13.35 30.84 -30.05
C GLY A 860 -12.73 31.06 -28.67
N ARG A 861 -11.44 31.38 -28.65
CA ARG A 861 -10.71 31.75 -27.42
C ARG A 861 -11.31 33.03 -26.82
N LEU A 862 -11.61 33.01 -25.54
CA LEU A 862 -12.07 34.18 -24.80
C LEU A 862 -10.87 35.03 -24.37
N GLU A 863 -10.98 36.34 -24.52
CA GLU A 863 -9.97 37.32 -24.11
C GLU A 863 -10.51 38.14 -22.93
N GLY A 864 -9.67 38.44 -21.95
CA GLY A 864 -10.02 39.31 -20.83
C GLY A 864 -10.98 38.69 -19.82
N VAL A 865 -10.98 37.36 -19.66
CA VAL A 865 -11.80 36.70 -18.62
C VAL A 865 -11.19 36.98 -17.26
N ALA A 866 -11.91 37.67 -16.38
CA ALA A 866 -11.39 38.08 -15.09
C ALA A 866 -11.15 36.88 -14.16
N ILE A 867 -9.95 36.81 -13.58
CA ILE A 867 -9.57 35.85 -12.54
C ILE A 867 -9.90 36.49 -11.19
N THR A 868 -10.76 35.84 -10.40
CA THR A 868 -11.16 36.33 -9.08
C THR A 868 -10.24 35.83 -7.97
N SER A 869 -9.65 34.63 -8.12
CA SER A 869 -8.68 34.10 -7.18
C SER A 869 -7.79 33.01 -7.79
N ILE A 870 -6.56 32.91 -7.26
CA ILE A 870 -5.64 31.80 -7.48
C ILE A 870 -5.14 31.38 -6.09
N ASN A 871 -5.46 30.15 -5.66
CA ASN A 871 -5.11 29.67 -4.31
C ASN A 871 -4.59 28.22 -4.32
N PRO A 872 -3.37 27.96 -3.81
CA PRO A 872 -2.32 28.93 -3.50
C PRO A 872 -1.91 29.73 -4.76
N PRO A 873 -1.33 30.94 -4.65
CA PRO A 873 -0.87 31.70 -5.83
C PRO A 873 0.23 30.91 -6.57
N PHE A 874 0.37 31.14 -7.89
CA PHE A 874 1.45 30.51 -8.66
C PHE A 874 2.84 31.05 -8.27
N GLY A 875 2.91 32.20 -7.61
CA GLY A 875 4.16 32.84 -7.24
C GLY A 875 4.72 33.71 -8.36
N CYS A 876 3.85 34.21 -9.24
CA CYS A 876 4.18 35.15 -10.29
C CYS A 876 4.19 36.58 -9.73
N ALA A 877 5.05 37.46 -10.28
CA ALA A 877 5.14 38.87 -9.84
C ALA A 877 4.93 39.83 -11.03
N PRO A 878 3.76 40.47 -11.20
CA PRO A 878 2.52 40.27 -10.42
C PRO A 878 1.77 38.98 -10.79
N GLU A 879 0.91 38.52 -9.89
CA GLU A 879 0.02 37.37 -10.12
C GLU A 879 -1.01 37.71 -11.22
N PRO A 880 -1.34 36.79 -12.16
CA PRO A 880 -2.24 37.10 -13.28
C PRO A 880 -3.67 37.45 -12.84
N ALA A 881 -4.25 38.49 -13.45
CA ALA A 881 -5.62 38.94 -13.15
C ALA A 881 -6.66 38.57 -14.24
N ASN A 882 -6.24 38.12 -15.42
CA ASN A 882 -7.14 37.79 -16.53
C ASN A 882 -6.62 36.61 -17.36
N LEU A 883 -7.52 35.83 -17.97
CA LEU A 883 -7.21 34.85 -19.02
C LEU A 883 -7.35 35.46 -20.43
N PRO A 884 -6.56 34.99 -21.42
CA PRO A 884 -5.51 33.99 -21.30
C PRO A 884 -4.31 34.51 -20.49
N LEU A 885 -3.82 33.72 -19.54
CA LEU A 885 -2.64 34.07 -18.75
C LEU A 885 -1.38 33.42 -19.33
N SER A 886 -0.24 34.07 -19.09
CA SER A 886 1.09 33.50 -19.27
C SER A 886 2.03 34.17 -18.28
N CYS A 887 2.50 33.46 -17.26
CA CYS A 887 3.47 34.01 -16.30
C CYS A 887 4.62 33.03 -16.04
N ILE A 888 5.76 33.56 -15.58
CA ILE A 888 6.93 32.77 -15.20
C ILE A 888 6.97 32.69 -13.67
N ALA A 889 7.05 31.47 -13.15
CA ALA A 889 7.15 31.18 -11.72
C ALA A 889 8.33 30.24 -11.46
N ASN A 890 8.94 30.30 -10.27
CA ASN A 890 9.89 29.29 -9.84
C ASN A 890 9.13 28.10 -9.26
N LEU A 891 9.24 26.95 -9.90
CA LEU A 891 8.60 25.72 -9.47
C LEU A 891 9.65 24.81 -8.83
N THR A 892 9.37 24.37 -7.61
CA THR A 892 10.16 23.39 -6.88
C THR A 892 9.26 22.23 -6.50
N LEU A 893 9.58 21.04 -6.99
CA LEU A 893 8.86 19.80 -6.75
C LEU A 893 9.85 18.65 -6.55
N GLY A 894 9.78 17.96 -5.43
CA GLY A 894 10.44 16.67 -5.22
C GLY A 894 10.02 15.60 -6.23
N ALA A 895 10.69 14.45 -6.20
CA ALA A 895 10.28 13.31 -7.03
C ALA A 895 8.90 12.80 -6.56
N GLY A 896 7.93 12.75 -7.48
CA GLY A 896 6.55 12.38 -7.16
C GLY A 896 5.73 13.46 -6.44
N GLU A 897 6.31 14.62 -6.12
CA GLU A 897 5.60 15.73 -5.49
C GLU A 897 4.66 16.42 -6.49
N SER A 898 3.54 16.94 -5.99
CA SER A 898 2.60 17.74 -6.78
C SER A 898 2.07 18.94 -6.00
N HIS A 899 1.92 20.08 -6.68
CA HIS A 899 1.23 21.26 -6.16
C HIS A 899 -0.11 21.43 -6.87
N VAL A 900 -1.14 21.84 -6.13
CA VAL A 900 -2.50 22.06 -6.65
C VAL A 900 -2.87 23.52 -6.47
N HIS A 901 -3.26 24.17 -7.57
CA HIS A 901 -3.71 25.56 -7.60
C HIS A 901 -5.16 25.63 -8.06
N ARG A 902 -6.03 26.25 -7.27
CA ARG A 902 -7.41 26.51 -7.65
C ARG A 902 -7.54 27.91 -8.25
N VAL A 903 -7.88 27.98 -9.54
CA VAL A 903 -8.13 29.21 -10.28
C VAL A 903 -9.63 29.43 -10.42
N THR A 904 -10.14 30.55 -9.95
CA THR A 904 -11.56 30.92 -10.08
C THR A 904 -11.69 32.09 -11.04
N VAL A 905 -12.61 31.99 -11.99
CA VAL A 905 -12.86 33.01 -13.02
C VAL A 905 -14.33 33.39 -13.11
N ILE A 906 -14.63 34.57 -13.65
CA ILE A 906 -16.00 34.95 -14.02
C ILE A 906 -16.09 35.03 -15.54
N ILE A 907 -16.94 34.18 -16.13
CA ILE A 907 -17.18 34.20 -17.58
C ILE A 907 -17.99 35.47 -17.91
N PRO A 908 -17.47 36.38 -18.76
CA PRO A 908 -18.13 37.65 -19.04
C PRO A 908 -19.44 37.45 -19.80
N ASP A 909 -20.40 38.34 -19.56
CA ASP A 909 -21.67 38.43 -20.29
C ASP A 909 -21.57 39.25 -21.58
N ALA A 910 -20.39 39.81 -21.87
CA ALA A 910 -20.15 40.71 -22.98
C ALA A 910 -19.54 40.02 -24.21
N GLY A 911 -19.83 40.58 -25.40
CA GLY A 911 -19.20 40.20 -26.67
C GLY A 911 -19.83 38.98 -27.34
N ARG A 912 -18.99 38.14 -27.96
CA ARG A 912 -19.39 37.00 -28.83
C ARG A 912 -20.21 35.91 -28.12
N LEU A 913 -20.31 35.95 -26.78
CA LEU A 913 -21.11 35.02 -25.95
C LEU A 913 -22.58 35.46 -25.80
N ALA A 914 -22.91 36.74 -26.06
CA ALA A 914 -24.25 37.29 -25.85
C ALA A 914 -25.32 36.73 -26.82
N ASP A 915 -24.89 36.24 -27.98
CA ASP A 915 -25.78 35.72 -29.04
C ASP A 915 -25.99 34.18 -28.95
N LEU A 916 -25.38 33.50 -27.98
CA LEU A 916 -25.43 32.04 -27.89
C LEU A 916 -26.78 31.57 -27.34
N GLN A 917 -27.53 30.81 -28.13
CA GLN A 917 -28.80 30.21 -27.72
C GLN A 917 -28.57 28.77 -27.21
N GLY A 918 -29.01 28.48 -25.99
CA GLY A 918 -28.95 27.13 -25.40
C GLY A 918 -27.68 26.85 -24.60
N THR A 919 -27.35 25.56 -24.45
CA THR A 919 -26.14 25.11 -23.74
C THR A 919 -25.01 24.95 -24.75
N VAL A 920 -23.87 25.60 -24.51
CA VAL A 920 -22.68 25.53 -25.38
C VAL A 920 -21.51 24.87 -24.67
N GLY A 921 -20.65 24.15 -25.40
CA GLY A 921 -19.43 23.55 -24.87
C GLY A 921 -18.27 24.53 -24.80
N GLY A 922 -17.41 24.38 -23.79
CA GLY A 922 -16.15 25.10 -23.64
C GLY A 922 -15.05 24.21 -23.07
N GLN A 923 -13.81 24.68 -23.15
CA GLN A 923 -12.62 24.01 -22.61
C GLN A 923 -11.72 25.04 -21.95
N ASN A 924 -11.24 24.76 -20.73
CA ASN A 924 -10.16 25.52 -20.11
C ASN A 924 -8.87 24.70 -20.18
N CYS A 925 -7.81 25.27 -20.73
CA CYS A 925 -6.59 24.54 -21.07
C CYS A 925 -5.35 25.21 -20.50
N VAL A 926 -4.60 24.46 -19.69
CA VAL A 926 -3.35 24.87 -19.03
C VAL A 926 -2.14 24.17 -19.63
N GLY A 927 -1.00 24.87 -19.66
CA GLY A 927 0.31 24.28 -19.96
C GLY A 927 1.41 24.83 -19.05
N VAL A 928 2.37 23.96 -18.68
CA VAL A 928 3.57 24.30 -17.91
C VAL A 928 4.79 23.99 -18.78
N LEU A 929 5.46 25.03 -19.27
CA LEU A 929 6.45 24.93 -20.35
C LEU A 929 7.79 25.58 -19.94
N SER A 930 8.82 25.39 -20.77
CA SER A 930 10.09 26.12 -20.63
C SER A 930 9.87 27.64 -20.65
N PRO A 931 10.56 28.44 -19.80
CA PRO A 931 10.45 29.89 -19.75
C PRO A 931 10.68 30.58 -21.11
N ASP A 932 11.54 30.00 -21.95
CA ASP A 932 11.91 30.56 -23.26
C ASP A 932 10.94 30.17 -24.39
N THR A 933 9.87 29.44 -24.08
CA THR A 933 8.90 28.99 -25.09
C THR A 933 8.17 30.20 -25.71
N PRO A 934 8.21 30.40 -27.05
CA PRO A 934 7.58 31.55 -27.69
C PRO A 934 6.06 31.59 -27.48
N VAL A 935 5.55 32.71 -26.95
CA VAL A 935 4.11 32.97 -26.82
C VAL A 935 3.56 33.44 -28.18
N ARG A 936 3.48 32.55 -29.17
CA ARG A 936 2.83 32.84 -30.46
C ARG A 936 1.53 32.05 -30.61
N GLY A 937 0.41 32.80 -30.61
CA GLY A 937 -0.86 32.49 -31.26
C GLY A 937 -1.40 31.07 -31.12
N ALA A 938 -1.98 30.73 -29.97
CA ALA A 938 -2.89 29.59 -29.80
C ALA A 938 -4.25 29.80 -30.52
N GLY A 939 -4.21 30.26 -31.78
CA GLY A 939 -5.39 30.54 -32.61
C GLY A 939 -6.02 29.32 -33.28
N LYS A 940 -5.63 28.10 -32.88
CA LYS A 940 -6.13 26.83 -33.41
C LYS A 940 -6.72 25.91 -32.33
N MET A 941 -7.29 26.46 -31.26
CA MET A 941 -7.89 25.62 -30.19
C MET A 941 -9.27 25.03 -30.54
N LEU A 942 -9.84 25.31 -31.72
CA LEU A 942 -11.12 24.73 -32.15
C LEU A 942 -11.19 24.34 -33.65
N SER A 943 -10.08 24.24 -34.38
CA SER A 943 -10.09 23.84 -35.80
C SER A 943 -9.23 22.62 -36.10
N GLY A 944 -9.86 21.45 -35.96
CA GLY A 944 -9.43 20.18 -36.56
C GLY A 944 -8.51 19.34 -35.68
N ASP A 945 -9.03 18.18 -35.29
CA ASP A 945 -8.32 17.01 -34.75
C ASP A 945 -7.53 17.19 -33.43
N PRO A 946 -8.00 16.65 -32.28
CA PRO A 946 -7.29 16.68 -30.99
C PRO A 946 -5.89 16.06 -31.05
N THR A 947 -5.62 15.23 -32.07
CA THR A 947 -4.36 14.51 -32.23
C THR A 947 -3.20 15.41 -32.67
N SER A 948 -3.43 16.58 -33.28
CA SER A 948 -2.33 17.35 -33.88
C SER A 948 -1.71 18.43 -32.98
N VAL A 949 -2.35 18.81 -31.87
CA VAL A 949 -1.79 19.79 -30.91
C VAL A 949 -1.14 19.09 -29.71
N GLN A 950 -1.50 17.83 -29.45
CA GLN A 950 -0.95 17.02 -28.37
C GLN A 950 0.41 16.39 -28.73
N GLY A 951 0.76 16.38 -30.03
CA GLY A 951 1.94 15.69 -30.57
C GLY A 951 3.31 16.21 -30.10
N ASP A 952 3.42 17.47 -29.65
CA ASP A 952 4.70 18.07 -29.24
C ASP A 952 4.75 18.53 -27.77
N ARG A 953 3.66 18.40 -27.00
CA ARG A 953 3.54 19.00 -25.65
C ARG A 953 3.33 18.03 -24.49
N GLY A 954 3.08 16.74 -24.77
CA GLY A 954 3.17 15.65 -23.80
C GLY A 954 2.36 15.85 -22.50
N LYS A 955 2.85 15.31 -21.38
CA LYS A 955 2.24 15.38 -20.03
C LYS A 955 2.09 16.80 -19.47
N ALA A 956 2.74 17.80 -20.07
CA ALA A 956 2.83 19.16 -19.52
C ALA A 956 1.69 20.10 -19.94
N TYR A 957 0.64 19.55 -20.56
CA TYR A 957 -0.54 20.27 -21.04
C TYR A 957 -1.82 19.47 -20.74
N ALA A 958 -2.86 20.15 -20.23
CA ALA A 958 -4.15 19.53 -19.92
C ALA A 958 -5.32 20.49 -20.17
N CYS A 959 -6.45 19.93 -20.61
CA CYS A 959 -7.70 20.65 -20.80
C CYS A 959 -8.83 20.03 -19.98
N HIS A 960 -9.70 20.86 -19.42
CA HIS A 960 -10.93 20.45 -18.76
C HIS A 960 -12.14 20.96 -19.56
N PRO A 961 -13.01 20.07 -20.07
CA PRO A 961 -14.24 20.47 -20.74
C PRO A 961 -15.32 20.91 -19.74
N PHE A 962 -16.10 21.92 -20.11
CA PHE A 962 -17.25 22.40 -19.34
C PHE A 962 -18.38 22.88 -20.25
N THR A 963 -19.59 23.05 -19.72
CA THR A 963 -20.75 23.58 -20.43
C THR A 963 -21.19 24.94 -19.88
N ILE A 964 -21.59 25.86 -20.76
CA ILE A 964 -22.19 27.14 -20.39
C ILE A 964 -23.69 27.06 -20.64
N LYS A 965 -24.48 27.11 -19.57
CA LYS A 965 -25.96 27.10 -19.65
C LYS A 965 -26.47 28.53 -19.81
N ASN A 966 -27.02 28.86 -20.98
CA ASN A 966 -27.75 30.12 -21.19
C ASN A 966 -29.26 29.88 -21.10
N GLU A 967 -29.89 30.38 -20.03
CA GLU A 967 -31.35 30.47 -19.96
C GLU A 967 -31.80 31.62 -20.88
N ALA A 968 -32.33 31.28 -22.06
CA ALA A 968 -32.80 32.26 -23.02
C ALA A 968 -33.81 33.22 -22.36
N LYS A 969 -33.42 34.49 -22.17
CA LYS A 969 -34.38 35.56 -21.92
C LYS A 969 -35.35 35.59 -23.11
N LYS A 970 -36.64 35.40 -22.86
CA LYS A 970 -37.69 35.46 -23.89
C LYS A 970 -37.62 36.82 -24.61
N ALA A 971 -37.20 36.81 -25.87
CA ALA A 971 -37.22 37.99 -26.73
C ALA A 971 -38.45 37.96 -27.65
N CYS A 972 -39.11 39.10 -27.83
CA CYS A 972 -40.25 39.25 -28.73
C CYS A 972 -39.81 39.48 -30.17
N SER A 973 -40.59 38.98 -31.13
CA SER A 973 -40.38 39.22 -32.57
C SER A 973 -40.32 40.72 -32.87
N ARG A 974 -39.49 41.10 -33.87
CA ARG A 974 -39.23 42.50 -34.27
C ARG A 974 -40.55 43.29 -34.45
N GLY A 975 -40.76 44.32 -33.62
CA GLY A 975 -41.95 45.18 -33.61
C GLY A 975 -42.90 44.99 -32.41
N LEU A 976 -42.67 43.98 -31.55
CA LEU A 976 -43.42 43.71 -30.33
C LEU A 976 -42.55 43.90 -29.08
N VAL A 977 -43.13 44.32 -27.96
CA VAL A 977 -42.49 44.51 -26.66
C VAL A 977 -43.09 43.57 -25.62
N MET A 978 -42.27 43.04 -24.71
CA MET A 978 -42.71 42.12 -23.65
C MET A 978 -43.36 42.93 -22.51
N ASN A 979 -44.57 42.56 -22.10
CA ASN A 979 -45.25 43.18 -20.96
C ASN A 979 -44.89 42.51 -19.62
N ASP A 980 -45.33 43.11 -18.51
CA ASP A 980 -45.05 42.64 -17.14
C ASP A 980 -45.60 41.24 -16.82
N ALA A 981 -46.48 40.70 -17.67
CA ALA A 981 -47.00 39.33 -17.60
C ALA A 981 -46.21 38.32 -18.48
N GLY A 982 -45.11 38.75 -19.11
CA GLY A 982 -44.24 37.91 -19.94
C GLY A 982 -44.80 37.58 -21.33
N ARG A 983 -45.73 38.39 -21.87
CA ARG A 983 -46.32 38.24 -23.22
C ARG A 983 -45.86 39.35 -24.17
N CYS A 984 -45.66 39.03 -25.44
CA CYS A 984 -45.30 40.00 -26.49
C CYS A 984 -46.52 40.77 -27.00
N VAL A 985 -46.50 42.10 -26.92
CA VAL A 985 -47.60 43.01 -27.30
C VAL A 985 -47.09 44.19 -28.14
N CYS A 986 -47.96 44.92 -28.84
CA CYS A 986 -47.55 46.13 -29.55
C CYS A 986 -47.14 47.26 -28.58
N PRO A 987 -46.14 48.10 -28.92
CA PRO A 987 -45.77 49.27 -28.14
C PRO A 987 -46.97 50.20 -27.86
N GLN A 988 -46.97 50.88 -26.71
CA GLN A 988 -48.03 51.82 -26.37
C GLN A 988 -48.27 52.84 -27.50
N GLY A 989 -49.54 53.01 -27.88
CA GLY A 989 -49.95 53.90 -28.97
C GLY A 989 -50.01 53.24 -30.36
N THR A 990 -49.78 51.93 -30.46
CA THR A 990 -49.91 51.18 -31.74
C THR A 990 -50.86 49.98 -31.59
N THR A 991 -51.48 49.53 -32.69
CA THR A 991 -52.37 48.34 -32.70
C THR A 991 -51.92 47.30 -33.72
N PHE A 992 -52.04 46.01 -33.38
CA PHE A 992 -51.60 44.91 -34.22
C PHE A 992 -52.62 44.65 -35.34
N ARG A 993 -52.23 44.90 -36.60
CA ARG A 993 -53.08 44.66 -37.78
C ARG A 993 -52.22 44.12 -38.92
N ASN A 994 -52.69 43.07 -39.60
CA ASN A 994 -51.99 42.46 -40.75
C ASN A 994 -50.51 42.10 -40.50
N GLY A 995 -50.18 41.63 -39.30
CA GLY A 995 -48.82 41.18 -38.96
C GLY A 995 -47.85 42.28 -38.53
N GLN A 996 -48.27 43.55 -38.43
CA GLN A 996 -47.43 44.66 -37.97
C GLN A 996 -48.18 45.64 -37.04
N CYS A 997 -47.45 46.31 -36.15
CA CYS A 997 -47.99 47.35 -35.27
C CYS A 997 -47.97 48.71 -36.01
N SER A 998 -49.12 49.39 -36.12
CA SER A 998 -49.27 50.67 -36.84
C SER A 998 -49.90 51.77 -35.95
N SER A 999 -49.57 53.03 -36.23
CA SER A 999 -49.90 54.25 -35.45
C SER A 999 -50.98 55.14 -36.07
N ASP A 1000 -51.77 54.66 -37.03
CA ASP A 1000 -52.74 55.51 -37.74
C ASP A 1000 -54.18 55.36 -37.20
N GLY A 1001 -54.64 56.40 -36.48
CA GLY A 1001 -56.06 56.70 -36.29
C GLY A 1001 -56.47 57.06 -34.86
N GLY A 1002 -56.12 58.25 -34.38
CA GLY A 1002 -56.58 58.78 -33.10
C GLY A 1002 -57.85 59.65 -33.18
N LYS A 1003 -58.67 59.65 -32.11
CA LYS A 1003 -59.01 60.86 -31.31
C LYS A 1003 -59.88 60.54 -30.08
N VAL A 1004 -59.67 61.39 -29.07
CA VAL A 1004 -59.97 61.31 -27.63
C VAL A 1004 -61.45 61.49 -27.27
N ILE A 1005 -61.94 60.76 -26.25
CA ILE A 1005 -63.00 61.23 -25.32
C ILE A 1005 -62.65 60.80 -23.89
N ILE A 1006 -62.63 61.77 -22.98
CA ILE A 1006 -62.51 61.62 -21.51
C ILE A 1006 -63.92 61.36 -20.94
N ALA A 1007 -64.06 60.38 -20.02
CA ALA A 1007 -64.76 60.49 -18.72
C ALA A 1007 -65.30 59.14 -18.20
N LYS A 1008 -64.93 58.76 -16.97
CA LYS A 1008 -65.79 58.68 -15.75
C LYS A 1008 -65.20 57.69 -14.73
N PRO A 1009 -65.34 57.98 -13.41
CA PRO A 1009 -64.74 57.18 -12.35
C PRO A 1009 -65.37 55.79 -12.31
N LYS A 1010 -64.57 54.75 -12.12
CA LYS A 1010 -65.12 53.40 -11.94
C LYS A 1010 -65.86 53.38 -10.60
N GLU A 1011 -67.17 53.30 -10.72
CA GLU A 1011 -68.13 53.28 -9.62
C GLU A 1011 -67.84 52.13 -8.66
N ARG A 1012 -68.12 52.41 -7.40
CA ARG A 1012 -68.23 51.42 -6.35
C ARG A 1012 -69.19 50.31 -6.80
N CYS A 1013 -68.69 49.07 -6.98
CA CYS A 1013 -69.51 47.85 -7.09
C CYS A 1013 -70.66 47.82 -6.06
N VAL A 1014 -71.84 47.39 -6.49
CA VAL A 1014 -73.01 47.19 -5.63
C VAL A 1014 -72.88 45.80 -5.00
N LEU A 1015 -72.83 45.72 -3.66
CA LEU A 1015 -72.68 44.46 -2.94
C LEU A 1015 -73.93 43.59 -3.14
N LEU A 1016 -73.75 42.42 -3.75
CA LEU A 1016 -74.79 41.39 -3.83
C LEU A 1016 -74.92 40.68 -2.48
N LYS A 1017 -76.04 40.01 -2.22
CA LYS A 1017 -76.35 39.43 -0.90
C LYS A 1017 -75.28 38.41 -0.48
N GLY A 1018 -74.53 38.76 0.58
CA GLY A 1018 -73.46 37.94 1.16
C GLY A 1018 -72.05 38.24 0.66
N GLN A 1019 -71.86 39.22 -0.24
CA GLN A 1019 -70.52 39.69 -0.62
C GLN A 1019 -69.96 40.67 0.42
N ILE A 1020 -68.63 40.76 0.48
CA ILE A 1020 -67.87 41.74 1.25
C ILE A 1020 -67.00 42.56 0.29
N ARG A 1021 -66.62 43.76 0.72
CA ARG A 1021 -65.82 44.69 -0.09
C ARG A 1021 -64.36 44.65 0.33
N THR A 1022 -63.44 44.55 -0.62
CA THR A 1022 -61.99 44.61 -0.37
C THR A 1022 -61.51 46.06 -0.25
N GLN A 1023 -60.28 46.26 0.26
CA GLN A 1023 -59.67 47.58 0.39
C GLN A 1023 -59.48 48.27 -0.97
N ASP A 1024 -59.33 47.51 -2.05
CA ASP A 1024 -59.22 48.01 -3.42
C ASP A 1024 -60.58 48.33 -4.07
N GLY A 1025 -61.68 48.13 -3.34
CA GLY A 1025 -63.03 48.52 -3.74
C GLY A 1025 -63.86 47.45 -4.45
N ASP A 1026 -63.32 46.23 -4.61
CA ASP A 1026 -63.96 45.09 -5.26
C ASP A 1026 -64.92 44.33 -4.35
N CYS A 1027 -65.97 43.72 -4.91
CA CYS A 1027 -66.98 42.95 -4.17
C CYS A 1027 -66.74 41.45 -4.35
N ILE A 1028 -66.42 40.73 -3.27
CA ILE A 1028 -66.06 39.30 -3.29
C ILE A 1028 -66.92 38.47 -2.31
N CYS A 1029 -67.08 37.17 -2.54
CA CYS A 1029 -67.71 36.28 -1.56
C CYS A 1029 -66.69 35.84 -0.48
N PRO A 1030 -67.08 35.76 0.81
CA PRO A 1030 -66.22 35.26 1.88
C PRO A 1030 -65.75 33.81 1.66
N ARG A 1031 -64.59 33.47 2.21
CA ARG A 1031 -63.99 32.13 2.09
C ARG A 1031 -64.98 31.02 2.49
N GLY A 1032 -65.07 29.98 1.66
CA GLY A 1032 -65.99 28.85 1.84
C GLY A 1032 -67.33 28.96 1.11
N THR A 1033 -67.57 30.09 0.43
CA THR A 1033 -68.76 30.34 -0.40
C THR A 1033 -68.38 30.80 -1.81
N GLU A 1034 -69.22 30.53 -2.80
CA GLU A 1034 -69.07 31.06 -4.17
C GLU A 1034 -70.35 31.75 -4.63
N LEU A 1035 -70.22 32.72 -5.55
CA LEU A 1035 -71.35 33.50 -6.04
C LEU A 1035 -72.19 32.63 -6.98
N ARG A 1036 -73.41 32.26 -6.56
CA ARG A 1036 -74.37 31.51 -7.40
C ARG A 1036 -75.74 32.16 -7.37
N GLY A 1037 -76.23 32.57 -8.54
CA GLY A 1037 -77.55 33.20 -8.67
C GLY A 1037 -77.66 34.52 -7.90
N ASN A 1038 -76.63 35.38 -8.04
CA ASN A 1038 -76.53 36.70 -7.39
C ASN A 1038 -76.54 36.70 -5.84
N ALA A 1039 -76.18 35.58 -5.20
CA ALA A 1039 -75.94 35.50 -3.76
C ALA A 1039 -74.77 34.54 -3.46
N CYS A 1040 -73.99 34.82 -2.41
CA CYS A 1040 -72.91 33.93 -1.99
C CYS A 1040 -73.48 32.70 -1.26
N ARG A 1041 -73.16 31.48 -1.74
CA ARG A 1041 -73.67 30.21 -1.17
C ARG A 1041 -72.55 29.22 -0.85
N PRO A 1042 -72.68 28.35 0.17
CA PRO A 1042 -71.64 27.40 0.56
C PRO A 1042 -71.33 26.35 -0.50
N ILE A 1043 -70.04 26.02 -0.65
CA ILE A 1043 -69.56 25.01 -1.60
C ILE A 1043 -69.74 23.62 -0.98
N ARG A 1044 -70.69 22.81 -1.48
CA ARG A 1044 -70.82 21.38 -1.07
C ARG A 1044 -69.90 20.52 -1.93
N LYS A 1045 -68.89 19.89 -1.32
CA LYS A 1045 -68.08 18.83 -1.96
C LYS A 1045 -68.87 17.51 -2.00
N LYS A 1046 -68.98 16.91 -3.18
CA LYS A 1046 -69.42 15.52 -3.41
C LYS A 1046 -68.17 14.65 -3.74
N PRO A 1047 -68.12 13.35 -3.40
CA PRO A 1047 -66.93 12.51 -3.61
C PRO A 1047 -66.64 12.26 -5.11
N PRO A 1048 -65.40 11.89 -5.45
CA PRO A 1048 -64.94 11.90 -6.84
C PRO A 1048 -65.46 10.69 -7.62
N VAL A 1049 -65.98 10.95 -8.81
CA VAL A 1049 -66.09 9.95 -9.87
C VAL A 1049 -64.73 9.93 -10.56
N VAL A 1050 -64.03 8.79 -10.51
CA VAL A 1050 -62.72 8.61 -11.15
C VAL A 1050 -62.93 8.56 -12.66
N GLU A 1051 -62.56 9.63 -13.37
CA GLU A 1051 -62.41 9.57 -14.81
C GLU A 1051 -61.24 8.64 -15.16
N GLN A 1052 -61.58 7.65 -15.98
CA GLN A 1052 -60.75 6.54 -16.36
C GLN A 1052 -59.62 6.99 -17.32
N CYS A 1053 -58.34 6.87 -16.91
CA CYS A 1053 -57.18 7.30 -17.70
C CYS A 1053 -57.04 6.58 -19.06
N ARG A 1054 -56.67 7.29 -20.13
CA ARG A 1054 -56.41 6.67 -21.44
C ARG A 1054 -55.08 5.88 -21.40
N LEU A 1055 -55.14 4.56 -21.61
CA LEU A 1055 -53.95 3.69 -21.60
C LEU A 1055 -53.02 4.01 -22.78
N LEU A 1056 -51.76 4.28 -22.47
CA LEU A 1056 -50.69 4.42 -23.46
C LEU A 1056 -50.10 3.04 -23.81
N PRO A 1057 -49.44 2.87 -24.97
CA PRO A 1057 -48.85 1.59 -25.38
C PRO A 1057 -47.94 0.99 -24.29
N GLY A 1058 -48.27 -0.23 -23.87
CA GLY A 1058 -47.52 -0.98 -22.85
C GLY A 1058 -47.93 -0.71 -21.40
N GLN A 1059 -48.84 0.23 -21.12
CA GLN A 1059 -49.38 0.43 -19.77
C GLN A 1059 -50.46 -0.61 -19.43
N ILE A 1060 -50.57 -0.91 -18.14
CA ILE A 1060 -51.63 -1.73 -17.54
C ILE A 1060 -52.45 -0.89 -16.56
N ARG A 1061 -53.71 -1.27 -16.36
CA ARG A 1061 -54.59 -0.63 -15.38
C ARG A 1061 -54.56 -1.39 -14.06
N THR A 1062 -54.33 -0.66 -12.99
CA THR A 1062 -54.41 -1.18 -11.61
C THR A 1062 -55.86 -1.23 -11.14
N LYS A 1063 -56.13 -1.99 -10.07
CA LYS A 1063 -57.49 -2.19 -9.53
C LYS A 1063 -58.16 -0.89 -9.05
N ASN A 1064 -57.39 0.15 -8.74
CA ASN A 1064 -57.86 1.50 -8.38
C ASN A 1064 -57.97 2.45 -9.60
N GLY A 1065 -57.84 1.95 -10.83
CA GLY A 1065 -58.09 2.70 -12.06
C GLY A 1065 -56.91 3.52 -12.59
N ALA A 1066 -55.73 3.43 -11.98
CA ALA A 1066 -54.53 4.13 -12.45
C ALA A 1066 -53.81 3.35 -13.58
N CYS A 1067 -53.33 4.07 -14.59
CA CYS A 1067 -52.57 3.52 -15.72
C CYS A 1067 -51.08 3.56 -15.38
N VAL A 1068 -50.43 2.40 -15.28
CA VAL A 1068 -49.02 2.27 -14.86
C VAL A 1068 -48.26 1.37 -15.84
N CYS A 1069 -46.93 1.55 -15.94
CA CYS A 1069 -46.10 0.60 -16.66
C CYS A 1069 -45.88 -0.68 -15.83
N PRO A 1070 -45.88 -1.88 -16.45
CA PRO A 1070 -45.53 -3.13 -15.77
C PRO A 1070 -44.15 -3.06 -15.12
N ARG A 1071 -43.96 -3.80 -14.01
CA ARG A 1071 -42.68 -3.87 -13.27
C ARG A 1071 -41.51 -4.14 -14.24
N GLY A 1072 -40.45 -3.34 -14.10
CA GLY A 1072 -39.26 -3.38 -14.97
C GLY A 1072 -39.34 -2.51 -16.22
N THR A 1073 -40.41 -1.71 -16.40
CA THR A 1073 -40.55 -0.75 -17.51
C THR A 1073 -41.03 0.61 -17.02
N GLU A 1074 -40.62 1.68 -17.70
CA GLU A 1074 -40.97 3.07 -17.40
C GLU A 1074 -41.52 3.77 -18.63
N LEU A 1075 -42.31 4.82 -18.42
CA LEU A 1075 -42.99 5.53 -19.51
C LEU A 1075 -42.02 6.48 -20.23
N ILE A 1076 -41.40 6.00 -21.31
CA ILE A 1076 -40.40 6.74 -22.09
C ILE A 1076 -40.99 7.10 -23.45
N ARG A 1077 -41.09 8.41 -23.75
CA ARG A 1077 -41.66 8.96 -25.00
C ARG A 1077 -43.06 8.42 -25.33
N GLY A 1078 -43.92 8.32 -24.33
CA GLY A 1078 -45.33 7.96 -24.49
C GLY A 1078 -45.63 6.46 -24.63
N ALA A 1079 -44.67 5.57 -24.33
CA ALA A 1079 -44.88 4.11 -24.25
C ALA A 1079 -44.04 3.50 -23.13
N CYS A 1080 -44.49 2.39 -22.54
CA CYS A 1080 -43.70 1.68 -21.52
C CYS A 1080 -42.51 0.96 -22.18
N ARG A 1081 -41.30 1.32 -21.79
CA ARG A 1081 -40.04 0.74 -22.27
C ARG A 1081 -39.16 0.38 -21.08
N ARG A 1082 -38.29 -0.63 -21.21
CA ARG A 1082 -37.28 -0.92 -20.17
C ARG A 1082 -36.34 0.27 -20.07
N ALA A 1083 -36.03 0.71 -18.85
CA ALA A 1083 -35.04 1.74 -18.61
C ALA A 1083 -33.72 1.34 -19.28
N GLN A 1084 -33.10 2.31 -19.97
CA GLN A 1084 -31.87 2.08 -20.72
C GLN A 1084 -30.75 1.80 -19.72
N LEU A 1085 -30.06 0.66 -19.89
CA LEU A 1085 -29.05 0.14 -18.98
C LEU A 1085 -27.92 1.17 -18.77
N GLU A 1086 -27.93 1.89 -17.65
CA GLU A 1086 -26.78 2.65 -17.18
C GLU A 1086 -25.80 1.67 -16.51
N CYS A 1087 -24.58 1.62 -17.04
CA CYS A 1087 -23.53 0.75 -16.53
C CYS A 1087 -22.91 1.35 -15.27
N ALA A 1088 -22.56 0.50 -14.30
CA ALA A 1088 -21.92 0.92 -13.04
C ALA A 1088 -20.58 1.66 -13.31
N PRO A 1089 -20.15 2.55 -12.41
CA PRO A 1089 -18.84 3.20 -12.49
C PRO A 1089 -17.74 2.17 -12.72
N GLY A 1090 -16.91 2.38 -13.75
CA GLY A 1090 -15.90 1.40 -14.17
C GLY A 1090 -16.35 0.47 -15.29
N SER A 1091 -17.51 0.68 -15.92
CA SER A 1091 -17.96 -0.04 -17.12
C SER A 1091 -18.62 0.88 -18.14
N ARG A 1092 -18.55 0.53 -19.44
CA ARG A 1092 -19.20 1.26 -20.54
C ARG A 1092 -20.05 0.32 -21.39
N LEU A 1093 -21.15 0.85 -21.90
CA LEU A 1093 -22.09 0.09 -22.73
C LEU A 1093 -21.50 -0.12 -24.13
N ILE A 1094 -21.25 -1.36 -24.53
CA ILE A 1094 -20.78 -1.74 -25.87
C ILE A 1094 -21.72 -2.83 -26.40
N ASN A 1095 -22.29 -2.64 -27.59
CA ASN A 1095 -23.22 -3.59 -28.24
C ASN A 1095 -24.39 -4.03 -27.33
N GLY A 1096 -24.87 -3.15 -26.46
CA GLY A 1096 -25.99 -3.43 -25.54
C GLY A 1096 -25.63 -4.24 -24.29
N ARG A 1097 -24.34 -4.46 -24.01
CA ARG A 1097 -23.84 -5.11 -22.78
C ARG A 1097 -22.91 -4.15 -22.03
N CYS A 1098 -23.01 -4.08 -20.71
CA CYS A 1098 -22.05 -3.33 -19.89
C CYS A 1098 -20.75 -4.13 -19.83
N LEU A 1099 -19.69 -3.58 -20.44
CA LEU A 1099 -18.35 -4.15 -20.39
C LEU A 1099 -17.46 -3.26 -19.51
N PRO A 1100 -16.61 -3.83 -18.64
CA PRO A 1100 -15.71 -3.05 -17.80
C PRO A 1100 -14.80 -2.14 -18.64
N ILE A 1101 -14.56 -0.92 -18.15
CA ILE A 1101 -13.48 -0.05 -18.62
C ILE A 1101 -12.21 -0.65 -18.05
N VAL A 1102 -11.61 -1.59 -18.78
CA VAL A 1102 -10.32 -2.13 -18.43
C VAL A 1102 -9.30 -1.00 -18.61
N LYS A 1103 -9.00 -0.25 -17.54
CA LYS A 1103 -7.69 0.39 -17.40
C LYS A 1103 -6.72 -0.77 -17.32
N ARG A 1104 -6.22 -1.21 -18.47
CA ARG A 1104 -5.21 -2.26 -18.52
C ARG A 1104 -4.01 -1.74 -17.71
N ARG A 1105 -3.52 -2.54 -16.78
CA ARG A 1105 -2.40 -2.22 -15.89
C ARG A 1105 -1.29 -3.22 -16.11
N CYS A 1106 -0.12 -2.86 -15.64
CA CYS A 1106 1.00 -3.76 -15.71
C CYS A 1106 0.75 -4.97 -14.79
N PRO A 1107 0.97 -6.20 -15.28
CA PRO A 1107 0.83 -7.40 -14.46
C PRO A 1107 1.68 -7.34 -13.18
N VAL A 1108 1.27 -8.09 -12.15
CA VAL A 1108 2.01 -8.22 -10.89
C VAL A 1108 3.48 -8.61 -11.19
N GLY A 1109 4.43 -8.10 -10.40
CA GLY A 1109 5.87 -8.27 -10.66
C GLY A 1109 6.45 -7.44 -11.82
N THR A 1110 5.64 -6.60 -12.47
CA THR A 1110 6.08 -5.57 -13.43
C THR A 1110 5.60 -4.16 -13.00
N VAL A 1111 6.34 -3.12 -13.38
CA VAL A 1111 6.05 -1.72 -13.10
C VAL A 1111 6.05 -0.90 -14.39
N GLY A 1112 5.12 0.04 -14.54
CA GLY A 1112 5.00 0.85 -15.76
C GLY A 1112 3.57 1.28 -16.04
N GLN A 1113 3.30 1.70 -17.28
CA GLN A 1113 1.95 2.01 -17.76
C GLN A 1113 1.66 1.08 -18.93
N TYR A 1114 0.62 0.27 -18.80
CA TYR A 1114 0.23 -0.68 -19.84
C TYR A 1114 0.11 -0.01 -21.22
N PRO A 1115 0.63 -0.63 -22.30
CA PRO A 1115 1.23 -1.97 -22.36
C PRO A 1115 2.73 -2.05 -21.99
N ASP A 1116 3.36 -0.93 -21.62
CA ASP A 1116 4.81 -0.82 -21.42
C ASP A 1116 5.21 -1.12 -19.96
N CYS A 1117 5.27 -2.41 -19.63
CA CYS A 1117 5.39 -2.93 -18.27
C CYS A 1117 6.75 -3.58 -17.98
N THR A 1118 7.63 -2.91 -17.24
CA THR A 1118 9.00 -3.40 -16.97
C THR A 1118 9.09 -4.36 -15.78
N PRO A 1119 9.80 -5.50 -15.86
CA PRO A 1119 10.03 -6.39 -14.72
C PRO A 1119 10.72 -5.70 -13.54
N ILE A 1120 10.26 -6.00 -12.33
CA ILE A 1120 10.88 -5.51 -11.10
C ILE A 1120 12.21 -6.27 -10.88
N ARG A 1121 13.34 -5.72 -11.32
CA ARG A 1121 14.66 -6.28 -10.98
C ARG A 1121 15.09 -5.85 -9.58
N ARG A 1122 15.09 -6.78 -8.62
CA ARG A 1122 15.99 -6.71 -7.45
C ARG A 1122 17.32 -7.36 -7.84
N ALA A 1123 18.43 -6.72 -7.48
CA ALA A 1123 19.74 -7.33 -7.64
C ALA A 1123 19.78 -8.65 -6.82
N PRO A 1124 20.22 -9.78 -7.39
CA PRO A 1124 20.27 -11.04 -6.65
C PRO A 1124 21.30 -10.94 -5.52
N THR A 1125 20.87 -11.27 -4.30
CA THR A 1125 21.77 -11.80 -3.27
C THR A 1125 22.12 -13.23 -3.69
N LEU A 1126 23.41 -13.47 -3.96
CA LEU A 1126 24.06 -14.68 -4.49
C LEU A 1126 24.09 -14.81 -6.03
N GLN A 1127 25.14 -14.23 -6.63
CA GLN A 1127 25.74 -14.82 -7.83
C GLN A 1127 26.75 -15.90 -7.39
N ILE A 1128 26.35 -17.17 -7.45
CA ILE A 1128 27.32 -18.25 -7.64
C ILE A 1128 27.65 -18.26 -9.13
N ASN A 1129 28.91 -18.03 -9.48
CA ASN A 1129 29.39 -17.99 -10.86
C ASN A 1129 29.57 -19.43 -11.38
N PRO A 1130 28.79 -19.93 -12.35
CA PRO A 1130 28.89 -21.33 -12.81
C PRO A 1130 30.12 -21.62 -13.69
N ASN A 1131 30.99 -20.64 -13.97
CA ASN A 1131 32.15 -20.80 -14.87
C ASN A 1131 33.47 -21.20 -14.18
N LEU A 1132 33.42 -21.83 -13.01
CA LEU A 1132 34.63 -22.27 -12.27
C LEU A 1132 34.98 -23.75 -12.41
N LEU A 1133 34.31 -24.49 -13.29
CA LEU A 1133 34.71 -25.83 -13.69
C LEU A 1133 34.55 -25.98 -15.20
N LEU A 1134 35.62 -25.65 -15.93
CA LEU A 1134 36.12 -26.29 -17.16
C LEU A 1134 37.13 -25.33 -17.81
N ASN A 1135 38.42 -25.61 -17.62
CA ASN A 1135 39.50 -24.89 -18.28
C ASN A 1135 40.34 -25.88 -19.10
N PRO A 1136 40.09 -26.05 -20.40
CA PRO A 1136 41.02 -26.71 -21.30
C PRO A 1136 41.84 -25.68 -22.08
N ASN A 1137 43.12 -25.56 -21.68
CA ASN A 1137 44.26 -25.00 -22.42
C ASN A 1137 44.28 -23.49 -22.72
N ILE A 1138 45.22 -22.77 -22.10
CA ILE A 1138 46.42 -22.21 -22.76
C ILE A 1138 47.38 -21.68 -21.67
N LEU A 1139 48.44 -22.45 -21.43
CA LEU A 1139 49.80 -21.93 -21.22
C LEU A 1139 50.70 -22.73 -22.15
N GLN A 1140 50.81 -22.27 -23.39
CA GLN A 1140 51.94 -22.61 -24.26
C GLN A 1140 52.93 -21.44 -24.21
N GLN A 1141 54.13 -21.70 -23.70
CA GLN A 1141 55.45 -21.29 -24.24
C GLN A 1141 56.54 -21.49 -23.16
N PRO A 1142 57.82 -21.64 -23.51
CA PRO A 1142 58.42 -22.73 -24.28
C PRO A 1142 59.51 -23.45 -23.47
N ARG A 1143 59.85 -24.68 -23.87
CA ARG A 1143 60.99 -25.45 -23.33
C ARG A 1143 62.32 -24.70 -23.55
N ARG A 1144 63.10 -24.49 -22.48
CA ARG A 1144 64.57 -24.48 -22.53
C ARG A 1144 65.12 -25.47 -21.51
N ARG A 1145 66.01 -26.34 -22.00
CA ARG A 1145 66.68 -27.48 -21.33
C ARG A 1145 67.53 -27.05 -20.12
N PRO A 1146 67.74 -27.92 -19.12
CA PRO A 1146 68.90 -27.83 -18.24
C PRO A 1146 70.08 -28.69 -18.74
N ARG A 1147 71.24 -28.05 -18.87
CA ARG A 1147 72.61 -28.60 -18.78
C ARG A 1147 73.46 -27.39 -18.33
N ALA A 1148 74.30 -27.41 -17.33
CA ALA A 1148 74.75 -28.44 -16.41
C ALA A 1148 75.37 -27.72 -15.19
N LEU A 1149 75.38 -28.41 -14.05
CA LEU A 1149 76.42 -28.42 -13.02
C LEU A 1149 77.22 -27.12 -12.77
N GLN A 1150 76.89 -26.45 -11.66
CA GLN A 1150 77.81 -26.24 -10.53
C GLN A 1150 77.01 -25.93 -9.26
#